data_AF-A0A2E5FB79-F1
#
_entry.id   AF-A0A2E5FB79-F1
#
_cell.length_a   1.000
_cell.length_b   1.000
_cell.length_c   1.000
_cell.angle_alpha   90.00
_cell.angle_beta   90.00
_cell.angle_gamma   90.00
#
_symmetry.space_group_name_H-M   'P 1'
#
loop_
_entity.id
_entity.type
_entity.pdbx_description
1 polymer ?
#
loop_
_entity_poly.entity_id
_entity_poly.type
_entity_poly.pdbx_seq_one_letter_code
_entity_poly.pdbx_strand_id
1 'polypeptide(L)'
;MKDNITHQNFKILICGMPRSMTTWIFNVVSELTSDYQPKKLWIDPSDHDAEQQFLTSKGVCIAKCHHYSKALADNADFIIYSYRDIRAAAVSCHRKFNSKYSYGFIASWIDAQKAWMNYADISLQYEDLVNNEEEGLIKIIDVIRRKKPGLKLYEDSQAVRQQVEKSFQGKQTTDEVNYSIDSMILPGHRTFQPEPENLAEVDKQIYDQVQAEFSTWLRQYGYIDTDDYGQEVEFDIAAKFLSCFTEPYVIDIGVERGSFIELAVQHGAEKVDGFEPLPRHLEYLNKKYGTSDLVTINPYAVSDKTGDAQFHVALDSAGNELDYHHTLSDLGDSATVNRTAKVINVEITTLANFINNCSEPNHIDFLKIDTDGHDLNVLHGLGKIRPTIIMAEYWDDLPETSGTSEYTLRDLTEWAKQNGYCESVVVRRNGQMETVESNTSWSVKGDWGNVFFVHKDFNYTNMEVFIEELSRNSYSSKCKFIARLQSELEQKEAVIQGLSASLRQKEQVVKCLEVSQQEKEDTNQAQEISLQEKEKSIQNLSKLAAEKERVIQAYESRRKRKEKLRIVADAVGLRTLMSIPARIPIIFRPRLGWLNQYEGRPLKQERSFLIESEQLNAYPMISIVTPSFNQANFIGKTIDSVLSQNYPNLEFFVQDGGSSDETVDVLKEYGDRLTGWESESDNGQSQAINRGLVQTSGEIMAWLNSDDLLLPDTLRIVAEYFNKHPDVDVVYGNRLMIDDEDMEIGRWILPYHSNKALNWADFIPQETMFWRRSIWDKSGGEIDESFRFAMDWDLIMRFKKAGAKFAHIPRFLGAFRIHGAQKTSSVINKIGIQEMTRIRSRENGYEPSENTIRIKIMPFLASHIIVDLAYRIKTRMGIHVN
;
A
#
# COMPACT_ATOMS: atom_id res chain seq x y z
N MET A 1 -1.03 -12.34 -27.33
CA MET A 1 -1.24 -13.63 -28.03
C MET A 1 -1.93 -13.38 -29.38
N LYS A 2 -3.10 -12.73 -29.39
CA LYS A 2 -3.84 -12.35 -30.61
C LYS A 2 -3.01 -11.51 -31.60
N ASP A 3 -2.18 -10.59 -31.09
CA ASP A 3 -1.32 -9.72 -31.92
C ASP A 3 -0.11 -10.42 -32.59
N ASN A 4 0.22 -11.64 -32.14
CA ASN A 4 1.38 -12.40 -32.63
C ASN A 4 0.99 -13.57 -33.56
N ILE A 5 -0.31 -13.83 -33.75
CA ILE A 5 -0.79 -14.90 -34.63
C ILE A 5 -0.71 -14.40 -36.07
N THR A 6 0.34 -14.82 -36.78
CA THR A 6 0.46 -14.54 -38.21
C THR A 6 -0.40 -15.53 -39.02
N HIS A 7 -0.86 -15.14 -40.21
CA HIS A 7 -1.76 -15.96 -41.04
C HIS A 7 -1.18 -17.30 -41.54
N GLN A 8 0.04 -17.69 -41.15
CA GLN A 8 0.66 -18.96 -41.53
C GLN A 8 1.07 -19.78 -40.28
N ASN A 9 0.44 -20.94 -40.10
CA ASN A 9 0.78 -22.03 -39.18
C ASN A 9 1.30 -21.62 -37.78
N PHE A 10 0.40 -21.30 -36.84
CA PHE A 10 0.75 -20.89 -35.47
C PHE A 10 0.25 -21.90 -34.43
N LYS A 11 1.14 -22.49 -33.64
CA LYS A 11 0.83 -23.59 -32.72
C LYS A 11 0.93 -23.19 -31.26
N ILE A 12 -0.12 -23.48 -30.51
CA ILE A 12 -0.26 -23.12 -29.10
C ILE A 12 -0.40 -24.40 -28.27
N LEU A 13 0.48 -24.58 -27.28
CA LEU A 13 0.45 -25.72 -26.37
C LEU A 13 0.09 -25.27 -24.95
N ILE A 14 -0.87 -25.94 -24.32
CA ILE A 14 -1.35 -25.64 -22.97
C ILE A 14 -1.10 -26.87 -22.10
N CYS A 15 -0.18 -26.76 -21.13
CA CYS A 15 0.31 -27.93 -20.41
C CYS A 15 0.67 -27.64 -18.94
N GLY A 16 0.78 -28.69 -18.12
CA GLY A 16 1.28 -28.57 -16.74
C GLY A 16 0.35 -27.82 -15.79
N MET A 17 -0.96 -28.10 -15.84
CA MET A 17 -1.97 -27.52 -14.94
C MET A 17 -3.01 -28.59 -14.53
N PRO A 18 -3.75 -28.39 -13.42
CA PRO A 18 -4.92 -29.21 -13.09
C PRO A 18 -5.96 -29.19 -14.22
N ARG A 19 -6.65 -30.32 -14.42
CA ARG A 19 -7.50 -30.58 -15.60
C ARG A 19 -8.62 -29.56 -15.82
N SER A 20 -9.17 -29.00 -14.76
CA SER A 20 -10.18 -27.92 -14.80
C SER A 20 -9.57 -26.61 -15.35
N MET A 21 -8.39 -26.24 -14.87
CA MET A 21 -7.69 -25.02 -15.28
C MET A 21 -7.12 -25.12 -16.70
N THR A 22 -6.53 -26.27 -17.08
CA THR A 22 -6.08 -26.49 -18.48
C THR A 22 -7.26 -26.39 -19.45
N THR A 23 -8.44 -26.87 -19.03
CA THR A 23 -9.64 -26.84 -19.87
C THR A 23 -10.23 -25.44 -19.97
N TRP A 24 -10.26 -24.67 -18.88
CA TRP A 24 -10.68 -23.27 -18.90
C TRP A 24 -9.77 -22.42 -19.80
N ILE A 25 -8.44 -22.50 -19.62
CA ILE A 25 -7.49 -21.76 -20.46
C ILE A 25 -7.56 -22.23 -21.92
N PHE A 26 -7.73 -23.54 -22.17
CA PHE A 26 -7.93 -24.03 -23.54
C PHE A 26 -9.18 -23.45 -24.19
N ASN A 27 -10.25 -23.25 -23.43
CA ASN A 27 -11.48 -22.63 -23.93
C ASN A 27 -11.28 -21.14 -24.19
N VAL A 28 -10.63 -20.41 -23.28
CA VAL A 28 -10.30 -18.99 -23.45
C VAL A 28 -9.38 -18.78 -24.67
N VAL A 29 -8.32 -19.57 -24.82
CA VAL A 29 -7.41 -19.49 -25.98
C VAL A 29 -8.13 -19.88 -27.27
N SER A 30 -9.00 -20.88 -27.21
CA SER A 30 -9.85 -21.28 -28.35
C SER A 30 -10.82 -20.18 -28.77
N GLU A 31 -11.32 -19.38 -27.83
CA GLU A 31 -12.24 -18.27 -28.08
C GLU A 31 -11.49 -17.04 -28.62
N LEU A 32 -10.35 -16.70 -28.02
CA LEU A 32 -9.49 -15.60 -28.47
C LEU A 32 -8.91 -15.79 -29.87
N THR A 33 -8.79 -17.05 -30.30
CA THR A 33 -8.31 -17.42 -31.64
C THR A 33 -9.41 -17.90 -32.56
N SER A 34 -10.68 -17.81 -32.14
CA SER A 34 -11.85 -18.32 -32.89
C SER A 34 -11.95 -17.75 -34.31
N ASP A 35 -11.54 -16.50 -34.49
CA ASP A 35 -11.43 -15.79 -35.77
C ASP A 35 -10.55 -16.55 -36.80
N TYR A 36 -9.63 -17.41 -36.34
CA TYR A 36 -8.69 -18.18 -37.16
C TYR A 36 -9.06 -19.66 -37.31
N GLN A 37 -10.23 -20.08 -36.78
CA GLN A 37 -10.73 -21.46 -36.84
C GLN A 37 -9.67 -22.50 -36.40
N PRO A 38 -9.17 -22.41 -35.15
CA PRO A 38 -8.02 -23.17 -34.71
C PRO A 38 -8.35 -24.67 -34.62
N LYS A 39 -7.43 -25.52 -35.08
CA LYS A 39 -7.53 -26.97 -34.84
C LYS A 39 -7.30 -27.23 -33.36
N LYS A 40 -8.30 -27.81 -32.70
CA LYS A 40 -8.29 -28.08 -31.24
C LYS A 40 -7.92 -29.53 -30.99
N LEU A 41 -6.85 -29.78 -30.24
CA LEU A 41 -6.35 -31.10 -29.90
C LEU A 41 -6.28 -31.27 -28.38
N TRP A 42 -6.55 -32.49 -27.91
CA TRP A 42 -6.26 -32.90 -26.54
C TRP A 42 -5.32 -34.09 -26.61
N ILE A 43 -4.13 -33.94 -26.06
CA ILE A 43 -3.04 -34.90 -26.18
C ILE A 43 -2.86 -35.59 -24.83
N ASP A 44 -3.25 -36.86 -24.79
CA ASP A 44 -3.00 -37.76 -23.66
C ASP A 44 -1.56 -38.31 -23.73
N PRO A 45 -0.87 -38.56 -22.59
CA PRO A 45 0.49 -39.12 -22.59
C PRO A 45 0.67 -40.44 -23.33
N SER A 46 -0.40 -41.18 -23.59
CA SER A 46 -0.37 -42.46 -24.30
C SER A 46 -0.78 -42.37 -25.78
N ASP A 47 -1.25 -41.21 -26.24
CA ASP A 47 -1.82 -41.01 -27.58
C ASP A 47 -0.82 -40.35 -28.53
N HIS A 48 0.07 -41.17 -29.10
CA HIS A 48 1.09 -40.74 -30.05
C HIS A 48 0.51 -40.18 -31.37
N ASP A 49 -0.73 -40.52 -31.72
CA ASP A 49 -1.39 -40.01 -32.93
C ASP A 49 -1.84 -38.56 -32.73
N ALA A 50 -2.36 -38.20 -31.55
CA ALA A 50 -2.71 -36.82 -31.21
C ALA A 50 -1.47 -35.90 -31.15
N GLU A 51 -0.35 -36.42 -30.66
CA GLU A 51 0.94 -35.72 -30.66
C GLU A 51 1.45 -35.47 -32.10
N GLN A 52 1.43 -36.49 -32.96
CA GLN A 52 1.79 -36.33 -34.38
C GLN A 52 0.86 -35.39 -35.14
N GLN A 53 -0.43 -35.36 -34.80
CA GLN A 53 -1.38 -34.41 -35.40
C GLN A 53 -1.11 -32.96 -35.01
N PHE A 54 -0.60 -32.69 -33.81
CA PHE A 54 -0.15 -31.33 -33.43
C PHE A 54 1.10 -30.94 -34.20
N LEU A 55 2.09 -31.85 -34.26
CA LEU A 55 3.36 -31.62 -34.95
C LEU A 55 3.17 -31.38 -36.47
N THR A 56 2.23 -32.06 -37.12
CA THR A 56 2.00 -31.95 -38.57
C THR A 56 0.88 -30.97 -38.96
N SER A 57 0.23 -30.33 -37.99
CA SER A 57 -0.89 -29.40 -38.25
C SER A 57 -0.49 -28.18 -39.09
N LYS A 58 -1.35 -27.84 -40.06
CA LYS A 58 -1.31 -26.61 -40.87
C LYS A 58 -2.45 -25.68 -40.41
N GLY A 59 -2.23 -24.38 -40.38
CA GLY A 59 -3.13 -23.38 -39.78
C GLY A 59 -2.88 -23.18 -38.29
N VAL A 60 -3.73 -22.41 -37.61
CA VAL A 60 -3.62 -22.23 -36.14
C VAL A 60 -4.04 -23.53 -35.45
N CYS A 61 -3.22 -24.03 -34.54
CA CYS A 61 -3.48 -25.27 -33.82
C CYS A 61 -3.30 -25.05 -32.32
N ILE A 62 -4.27 -25.48 -31.52
CA ILE A 62 -4.23 -25.40 -30.07
C ILE A 62 -4.29 -26.82 -29.53
N ALA A 63 -3.28 -27.23 -28.79
CA ALA A 63 -3.29 -28.47 -28.04
C ALA A 63 -3.30 -28.21 -26.54
N LYS A 64 -4.10 -28.97 -25.80
CA LYS A 64 -3.89 -29.14 -24.35
C LYS A 64 -3.31 -30.52 -24.06
N CYS A 65 -2.38 -30.63 -23.13
CA CYS A 65 -1.86 -31.90 -22.64
C CYS A 65 -1.64 -31.86 -21.12
N HIS A 66 -1.80 -32.99 -20.43
CA HIS A 66 -1.64 -33.05 -18.97
C HIS A 66 -0.20 -33.32 -18.52
N HIS A 67 0.70 -33.59 -19.47
CA HIS A 67 2.10 -33.91 -19.24
C HIS A 67 2.97 -33.05 -20.16
N TYR A 68 4.17 -32.68 -19.72
CA TYR A 68 5.08 -31.90 -20.54
C TYR A 68 5.84 -32.82 -21.51
N SER A 69 5.64 -32.65 -22.82
CA SER A 69 6.47 -33.29 -23.86
C SER A 69 7.38 -32.22 -24.47
N LYS A 70 8.69 -32.47 -24.43
CA LYS A 70 9.68 -31.58 -25.03
C LYS A 70 9.46 -31.45 -26.55
N ALA A 71 9.05 -32.52 -27.23
CA ALA A 71 8.79 -32.47 -28.66
C ALA A 71 7.60 -31.55 -28.99
N LEU A 72 6.54 -31.56 -28.17
CA LEU A 72 5.41 -30.64 -28.31
C LEU A 72 5.81 -29.20 -28.02
N ALA A 73 6.60 -28.97 -26.96
CA ALA A 73 7.07 -27.66 -26.57
C ALA A 73 8.00 -27.03 -27.62
N ASP A 74 8.97 -27.80 -28.12
CA ASP A 74 9.95 -27.34 -29.12
C ASP A 74 9.30 -27.02 -30.48
N ASN A 75 8.08 -27.54 -30.74
CA ASN A 75 7.31 -27.30 -31.96
C ASN A 75 6.07 -26.42 -31.72
N ALA A 76 5.90 -25.85 -30.53
CA ALA A 76 4.86 -24.88 -30.22
C ALA A 76 5.46 -23.47 -30.28
N ASP A 77 4.79 -22.58 -31.02
CA ASP A 77 5.17 -21.17 -31.11
C ASP A 77 4.81 -20.41 -29.83
N PHE A 78 3.85 -20.94 -29.06
CA PHE A 78 3.42 -20.38 -27.79
C PHE A 78 3.02 -21.46 -26.77
N ILE A 79 3.56 -21.40 -25.55
CA ILE A 79 3.30 -22.39 -24.49
C ILE A 79 2.69 -21.71 -23.25
N ILE A 80 1.65 -22.31 -22.67
CA ILE A 80 0.96 -21.83 -21.46
C ILE A 80 1.05 -22.89 -20.34
N TYR A 81 1.53 -22.51 -19.14
CA TYR A 81 1.80 -23.40 -17.99
C TYR A 81 1.62 -22.71 -16.61
N SER A 82 1.50 -23.48 -15.50
CA SER A 82 1.17 -22.98 -14.13
C SER A 82 2.40 -22.74 -13.22
N TYR A 83 2.33 -21.66 -12.41
CA TYR A 83 3.36 -21.23 -11.43
C TYR A 83 3.39 -22.07 -10.13
N ARG A 84 2.30 -22.75 -9.76
CA ARG A 84 2.27 -23.60 -8.55
C ARG A 84 3.25 -24.79 -8.66
N ASP A 85 3.53 -25.23 -9.88
CA ASP A 85 4.52 -26.28 -10.18
C ASP A 85 5.96 -25.74 -10.28
N ILE A 86 6.16 -24.44 -10.49
CA ILE A 86 7.48 -23.78 -10.43
C ILE A 86 7.99 -23.73 -8.98
N ARG A 87 7.15 -23.38 -8.01
CA ARG A 87 7.55 -23.31 -6.60
C ARG A 87 7.79 -24.71 -6.00
N ALA A 88 7.02 -25.71 -6.45
CA ALA A 88 7.26 -27.12 -6.16
C ALA A 88 8.50 -27.70 -6.87
N ALA A 89 8.93 -27.11 -8.00
CA ALA A 89 10.15 -27.50 -8.71
C ALA A 89 11.42 -26.80 -8.19
N ALA A 90 11.31 -25.63 -7.55
CA ALA A 90 12.46 -24.77 -7.25
C ALA A 90 13.02 -24.83 -5.82
N VAL A 91 12.25 -25.25 -4.80
CA VAL A 91 12.76 -25.24 -3.39
C VAL A 91 12.67 -26.59 -2.66
N SER A 92 11.88 -27.55 -3.17
CA SER A 92 11.89 -28.95 -2.70
C SER A 92 11.04 -29.76 -3.67
N CYS A 93 11.66 -30.55 -4.55
CA CYS A 93 10.93 -31.49 -5.40
C CYS A 93 10.46 -32.67 -4.54
N HIS A 94 9.36 -32.49 -3.80
CA HIS A 94 8.61 -33.61 -3.23
C HIS A 94 7.72 -34.23 -4.30
N ARG A 95 8.33 -34.97 -5.23
CA ARG A 95 7.62 -35.80 -6.22
C ARG A 95 7.77 -37.26 -5.80
N LYS A 96 6.69 -37.88 -5.30
CA LYS A 96 6.68 -39.33 -5.04
C LYS A 96 6.68 -40.09 -6.37
N PHE A 97 7.76 -40.80 -6.68
CA PHE A 97 7.79 -41.78 -7.76
C PHE A 97 7.51 -43.16 -7.19
N ASN A 98 6.51 -43.87 -7.73
CA ASN A 98 6.23 -45.26 -7.40
C ASN A 98 6.40 -46.16 -8.63
N SER A 99 6.25 -47.48 -8.47
CA SER A 99 6.45 -48.49 -9.52
C SER A 99 5.54 -48.33 -10.75
N LYS A 100 4.52 -47.45 -10.71
CA LYS A 100 3.61 -47.22 -11.84
C LYS A 100 4.19 -46.34 -12.95
N TYR A 101 5.31 -45.65 -12.71
CA TYR A 101 5.93 -44.77 -13.71
C TYR A 101 7.02 -45.52 -14.49
N SER A 102 6.93 -45.52 -15.82
CA SER A 102 7.94 -46.17 -16.67
C SER A 102 9.28 -45.42 -16.63
N TYR A 103 10.38 -46.15 -16.82
CA TYR A 103 11.73 -45.55 -16.87
C TYR A 103 11.87 -44.42 -17.89
N GLY A 104 11.23 -44.57 -19.05
CA GLY A 104 11.24 -43.54 -20.09
C GLY A 104 10.54 -42.26 -19.64
N PHE A 105 9.44 -42.39 -18.90
CA PHE A 105 8.71 -41.25 -18.35
C PHE A 105 9.55 -40.49 -17.31
N ILE A 106 10.19 -41.21 -16.39
CA ILE A 106 11.04 -40.61 -15.35
C ILE A 106 12.27 -39.92 -15.97
N ALA A 107 12.93 -40.56 -16.93
CA ALA A 107 14.09 -39.97 -17.61
C ALA A 107 13.72 -38.69 -18.40
N SER A 108 12.56 -38.70 -19.07
CA SER A 108 12.06 -37.54 -19.81
C SER A 108 11.68 -36.40 -18.86
N TRP A 109 11.07 -36.72 -17.72
CA TRP A 109 10.76 -35.75 -16.67
C TRP A 109 12.03 -35.07 -16.12
N ILE A 110 13.09 -35.85 -15.82
CA ILE A 110 14.39 -35.29 -15.36
C ILE A 110 15.02 -34.40 -16.44
N ASP A 111 15.00 -34.83 -17.70
CA ASP A 111 15.57 -34.05 -18.81
C ASP A 111 14.82 -32.74 -19.05
N ALA A 112 13.49 -32.70 -18.85
CA ALA A 112 12.68 -31.49 -18.93
C ALA A 112 13.00 -30.49 -17.81
N GLN A 113 13.45 -30.97 -16.64
CA GLN A 113 13.74 -30.14 -15.46
C GLN A 113 15.22 -29.73 -15.33
N LYS A 114 16.09 -30.12 -16.29
CA LYS A 114 17.55 -29.97 -16.24
C LYS A 114 18.07 -28.54 -16.04
N ALA A 115 17.31 -27.52 -16.44
CA ALA A 115 17.67 -26.11 -16.28
C ALA A 115 17.38 -25.55 -14.87
N TRP A 116 16.52 -26.23 -14.09
CA TRP A 116 15.98 -25.73 -12.83
C TRP A 116 16.50 -26.50 -11.60
N MET A 117 16.88 -27.78 -11.79
CA MET A 117 17.28 -28.70 -10.72
C MET A 117 18.70 -28.51 -10.14
N ASN A 118 19.44 -27.43 -10.45
CA ASN A 118 20.79 -27.26 -9.90
C ASN A 118 20.83 -26.96 -8.39
N TYR A 119 19.68 -26.66 -7.77
CA TYR A 119 19.57 -26.22 -6.39
C TYR A 119 18.53 -27.01 -5.56
N ALA A 120 18.00 -28.12 -6.08
CA ALA A 120 16.89 -28.85 -5.48
C ALA A 120 17.31 -30.24 -4.95
N ASP A 121 16.92 -30.55 -3.71
CA ASP A 121 17.00 -31.89 -3.13
C ASP A 121 15.77 -32.73 -3.53
N ILE A 122 15.95 -34.05 -3.71
CA ILE A 122 14.86 -34.98 -4.03
C ILE A 122 14.68 -35.99 -2.90
N SER A 123 13.42 -36.17 -2.47
CA SER A 123 13.00 -37.28 -1.62
C SER A 123 12.33 -38.37 -2.46
N LEU A 124 12.76 -39.62 -2.26
CA LEU A 124 12.11 -40.79 -2.84
C LEU A 124 11.39 -41.52 -1.70
N GLN A 125 10.06 -41.56 -1.75
CA GLN A 125 9.25 -42.24 -0.73
C GLN A 125 8.71 -43.57 -1.27
N TYR A 126 8.90 -44.63 -0.48
CA TYR A 126 8.41 -45.98 -0.75
C TYR A 126 7.05 -46.19 -0.10
N GLU A 127 5.98 -46.07 -0.88
CA GLU A 127 4.68 -46.61 -0.49
C GLU A 127 4.34 -47.73 -1.47
N ASP A 128 4.34 -48.96 -0.96
CA ASP A 128 3.98 -50.25 -1.59
C ASP A 128 4.98 -50.88 -2.59
N LEU A 129 6.09 -51.41 -2.08
CA LEU A 129 6.74 -52.59 -2.69
C LEU A 129 6.35 -53.86 -1.93
N VAL A 130 5.11 -54.29 -2.11
CA VAL A 130 4.79 -55.71 -1.93
C VAL A 130 5.14 -56.39 -3.26
N ASN A 131 6.26 -57.13 -3.25
CA ASN A 131 6.83 -57.96 -4.33
C ASN A 131 7.99 -57.34 -5.12
N ASN A 132 9.23 -57.65 -4.68
CA ASN A 132 10.45 -57.84 -5.48
C ASN A 132 10.69 -56.97 -6.73
N GLU A 133 10.54 -55.66 -6.63
CA GLU A 133 11.04 -54.72 -7.64
C GLU A 133 12.13 -53.79 -7.08
N GLU A 134 13.07 -54.31 -6.27
CA GLU A 134 14.32 -53.61 -5.93
C GLU A 134 15.11 -53.19 -7.18
N GLU A 135 15.05 -54.02 -8.23
CA GLU A 135 15.67 -53.72 -9.53
C GLU A 135 15.04 -52.48 -10.19
N GLY A 136 13.75 -52.26 -9.94
CA GLY A 136 12.95 -51.09 -10.26
C GLY A 136 13.64 -49.78 -9.84
N LEU A 137 13.93 -49.74 -8.56
CA LEU A 137 14.38 -48.53 -7.90
C LEU A 137 15.87 -48.28 -8.08
N ILE A 138 16.68 -49.33 -8.11
CA ILE A 138 18.11 -49.24 -8.46
C ILE A 138 18.26 -48.60 -9.83
N LYS A 139 17.46 -49.01 -10.83
CA LYS A 139 17.50 -48.45 -12.18
C LYS A 139 17.01 -46.99 -12.22
N ILE A 140 16.03 -46.59 -11.38
CA ILE A 140 15.59 -45.18 -11.25
C ILE A 140 16.70 -44.32 -10.65
N ILE A 141 17.33 -44.77 -9.56
CA ILE A 141 18.48 -44.11 -8.92
C ILE A 141 19.63 -43.97 -9.93
N ASP A 142 19.90 -45.02 -10.72
CA ASP A 142 20.96 -45.01 -11.72
C ASP A 142 20.71 -44.01 -12.86
N VAL A 143 19.45 -43.88 -13.30
CA VAL A 143 19.04 -42.88 -14.30
C VAL A 143 19.21 -41.46 -13.75
N ILE A 144 18.81 -41.21 -12.50
CA ILE A 144 18.98 -39.91 -11.83
C ILE A 144 20.47 -39.56 -11.70
N ARG A 145 21.28 -40.49 -11.17
CA ARG A 145 22.73 -40.30 -10.98
C ARG A 145 23.47 -40.10 -12.30
N ARG A 146 23.12 -40.83 -13.37
CA ARG A 146 23.75 -40.64 -14.69
C ARG A 146 23.37 -39.32 -15.35
N LYS A 147 22.13 -38.86 -15.19
CA LYS A 147 21.64 -37.64 -15.85
C LYS A 147 22.06 -36.37 -15.11
N LYS A 148 22.24 -36.40 -13.77
CA LYS A 148 22.70 -35.30 -12.92
C LYS A 148 23.46 -35.83 -11.68
N PRO A 149 24.78 -36.07 -11.77
CA PRO A 149 25.58 -36.72 -10.72
C PRO A 149 25.77 -35.93 -9.40
N GLY A 150 25.29 -34.69 -9.31
CA GLY A 150 25.44 -33.82 -8.12
C GLY A 150 24.19 -33.68 -7.23
N LEU A 151 23.08 -34.37 -7.56
CA LEU A 151 21.83 -34.27 -6.80
C LEU A 151 21.89 -35.09 -5.51
N LYS A 152 21.47 -34.52 -4.37
CA LYS A 152 21.31 -35.26 -3.11
C LYS A 152 19.95 -35.97 -3.06
N LEU A 153 20.00 -37.25 -2.71
CA LEU A 153 18.83 -38.13 -2.60
C LEU A 153 18.60 -38.45 -1.13
N TYR A 154 17.35 -38.28 -0.68
CA TYR A 154 16.92 -38.57 0.68
C TYR A 154 15.88 -39.68 0.68
N GLU A 155 16.06 -40.66 1.56
CA GLU A 155 15.16 -41.81 1.68
C GLU A 155 13.87 -41.49 2.45
N ASP A 156 13.84 -40.37 3.19
CA ASP A 156 12.69 -39.95 4.01
C ASP A 156 12.33 -38.46 3.82
N SER A 157 11.05 -38.23 3.60
CA SER A 157 10.38 -36.93 3.49
C SER A 157 10.50 -36.03 4.72
N GLN A 158 10.52 -36.59 5.95
CA GLN A 158 10.60 -35.78 7.18
C GLN A 158 11.99 -35.17 7.39
N ALA A 159 13.05 -35.89 7.02
CA ALA A 159 14.43 -35.42 7.13
C ALA A 159 14.71 -34.21 6.22
N VAL A 160 14.15 -34.20 5.01
CA VAL A 160 14.26 -33.06 4.07
C VAL A 160 13.55 -31.83 4.64
N ARG A 161 12.37 -32.00 5.23
CA ARG A 161 11.59 -30.90 5.82
C ARG A 161 12.30 -30.24 7.00
N GLN A 162 12.80 -31.04 7.94
CA GLN A 162 13.54 -30.54 9.10
C GLN A 162 14.85 -29.84 8.71
N GLN A 163 15.55 -30.31 7.68
CA GLN A 163 16.79 -29.69 7.20
C GLN A 163 16.54 -28.33 6.53
N VAL A 164 15.45 -28.21 5.76
CA VAL A 164 15.02 -26.96 5.13
C VAL A 164 14.60 -25.93 6.18
N GLU A 165 13.86 -26.35 7.21
CA GLU A 165 13.48 -25.50 8.35
C GLU A 165 14.69 -25.05 9.19
N LYS A 166 15.66 -25.95 9.46
CA LYS A 166 16.93 -25.60 10.15
C LYS A 166 17.78 -24.61 9.37
N SER A 167 17.80 -24.73 8.04
CA SER A 167 18.55 -23.83 7.15
C SER A 167 17.92 -22.43 7.08
N PHE A 168 16.63 -22.33 7.41
CA PHE A 168 15.90 -21.06 7.54
C PHE A 168 16.09 -20.42 8.93
N GLN A 169 16.02 -21.20 10.01
CA GLN A 169 16.19 -20.68 11.38
C GLN A 169 17.65 -20.29 11.70
N GLY A 170 18.64 -20.97 11.11
CA GLY A 170 20.07 -20.67 11.33
C GLY A 170 20.59 -19.38 10.67
N LYS A 171 19.75 -18.64 9.93
CA LYS A 171 20.12 -17.41 9.21
C LYS A 171 19.47 -16.13 9.75
N GLN A 172 18.65 -16.23 10.81
CA GLN A 172 17.99 -15.07 11.41
C GLN A 172 18.73 -14.44 12.60
N THR A 173 19.87 -14.99 13.01
CA THR A 173 20.68 -14.39 14.07
C THR A 173 22.15 -14.45 13.69
N THR A 174 22.78 -13.28 13.58
CA THR A 174 24.21 -13.01 13.39
C THR A 174 24.76 -13.10 11.96
N ASP A 175 25.39 -11.99 11.56
CA ASP A 175 26.16 -11.68 10.33
C ASP A 175 25.39 -11.23 9.07
N GLU A 176 25.55 -9.94 8.78
CA GLU A 176 25.35 -9.28 7.49
C GLU A 176 26.24 -9.95 6.42
N VAL A 177 25.68 -10.90 5.67
CA VAL A 177 26.23 -11.32 4.38
C VAL A 177 25.18 -11.07 3.30
N ASN A 178 25.51 -10.09 2.45
CA ASN A 178 24.82 -9.76 1.21
C ASN A 178 24.57 -11.01 0.35
N TYR A 179 23.31 -11.27 0.01
CA TYR A 179 22.99 -12.03 -1.20
C TYR A 179 23.15 -11.08 -2.39
N SER A 180 24.09 -11.36 -3.30
CA SER A 180 24.28 -10.56 -4.51
C SER A 180 23.17 -10.79 -5.54
N ILE A 181 22.78 -9.68 -6.18
CA ILE A 181 21.81 -9.55 -7.29
C ILE A 181 21.97 -10.62 -8.39
N ASP A 182 23.18 -11.11 -8.67
CA ASP A 182 23.39 -12.09 -9.76
C ASP A 182 22.86 -13.51 -9.47
N SER A 183 22.54 -13.83 -8.22
CA SER A 183 21.91 -15.12 -7.86
C SER A 183 20.38 -15.09 -7.89
N MET A 184 19.79 -13.94 -8.26
CA MET A 184 18.35 -13.69 -8.19
C MET A 184 17.72 -13.37 -9.56
N ILE A 185 18.37 -13.71 -10.68
CA ILE A 185 17.86 -13.40 -12.03
C ILE A 185 17.54 -14.67 -12.82
N LEU A 186 16.24 -14.90 -13.09
CA LEU A 186 15.75 -15.02 -14.47
C LEU A 186 14.46 -14.18 -14.62
N PRO A 187 14.24 -13.59 -15.81
CA PRO A 187 13.45 -12.36 -15.97
C PRO A 187 11.93 -12.56 -15.87
N GLY A 188 11.27 -11.68 -15.12
CA GLY A 188 9.85 -11.32 -15.29
C GLY A 188 8.94 -11.52 -14.08
N HIS A 189 8.70 -10.43 -13.33
CA HIS A 189 7.57 -10.18 -12.40
C HIS A 189 7.44 -11.10 -11.15
N ARG A 190 7.01 -10.66 -9.95
CA ARG A 190 6.64 -9.36 -9.36
C ARG A 190 6.76 -9.47 -7.82
N THR A 191 6.62 -8.31 -7.19
CA THR A 191 6.62 -7.91 -5.77
C THR A 191 5.68 -8.68 -4.82
N PHE A 192 5.99 -8.50 -3.53
CA PHE A 192 5.46 -9.14 -2.31
C PHE A 192 4.40 -8.29 -1.58
N GLN A 193 3.56 -8.94 -0.75
CA GLN A 193 2.97 -8.40 0.48
C GLN A 193 2.87 -9.55 1.52
N PRO A 194 3.08 -9.30 2.83
CA PRO A 194 3.04 -10.34 3.87
C PRO A 194 1.63 -10.58 4.45
N GLU A 195 1.42 -11.76 5.04
CA GLU A 195 0.15 -12.17 5.67
C GLU A 195 0.02 -11.67 7.15
N PRO A 196 -1.21 -11.42 7.63
CA PRO A 196 -1.49 -10.72 8.91
C PRO A 196 -1.21 -11.53 10.18
N GLU A 197 -0.89 -12.81 10.05
CA GLU A 197 -0.87 -13.76 11.17
C GLU A 197 0.38 -13.65 12.08
N ASN A 198 1.27 -12.68 11.82
CA ASN A 198 2.54 -12.52 12.54
C ASN A 198 2.72 -11.17 13.26
N LEU A 199 1.65 -10.41 13.49
CA LEU A 199 1.72 -9.13 14.22
C LEU A 199 1.53 -9.33 15.74
N ALA A 200 2.34 -8.64 16.55
CA ALA A 200 2.27 -8.69 18.01
C ALA A 200 1.02 -7.97 18.54
N GLU A 201 0.61 -8.27 19.78
CA GLU A 201 -0.67 -7.89 20.38
C GLU A 201 -0.98 -6.37 20.42
N VAL A 202 0.05 -5.52 20.35
CA VAL A 202 -0.08 -4.04 20.25
C VAL A 202 -0.37 -3.57 18.81
N ASP A 203 0.09 -4.33 17.80
CA ASP A 203 -0.16 -4.06 16.37
C ASP A 203 -1.53 -4.56 15.92
N LYS A 204 -2.14 -5.49 16.68
CA LYS A 204 -3.52 -5.96 16.44
C LYS A 204 -4.55 -4.89 16.80
N GLN A 205 -4.32 -4.14 17.89
CA GLN A 205 -5.13 -2.97 18.24
C GLN A 205 -5.02 -1.85 17.20
N ILE A 206 -3.82 -1.63 16.64
CA ILE A 206 -3.62 -0.64 15.57
C ILE A 206 -4.26 -1.12 14.26
N TYR A 207 -4.18 -2.41 13.94
CA TYR A 207 -4.87 -2.98 12.78
C TYR A 207 -6.40 -2.87 12.89
N ASP A 208 -6.97 -3.18 14.06
CA ASP A 208 -8.41 -3.08 14.32
C ASP A 208 -8.88 -1.61 14.38
N GLN A 209 -8.05 -0.71 14.93
CA GLN A 209 -8.33 0.73 14.96
C GLN A 209 -8.24 1.35 13.56
N VAL A 210 -7.25 0.96 12.74
CA VAL A 210 -7.14 1.39 11.34
C VAL A 210 -8.30 0.83 10.51
N GLN A 211 -8.78 -0.38 10.77
CA GLN A 211 -9.99 -0.94 10.17
C GLN A 211 -11.26 -0.15 10.55
N ALA A 212 -11.40 0.23 11.81
CA ALA A 212 -12.54 1.02 12.30
C ALA A 212 -12.51 2.47 11.79
N GLU A 213 -11.34 3.11 11.78
CA GLU A 213 -11.14 4.47 11.26
C GLU A 213 -11.27 4.50 9.73
N PHE A 214 -10.80 3.47 9.01
CA PHE A 214 -11.00 3.32 7.57
C PHE A 214 -12.46 3.06 7.22
N SER A 215 -13.17 2.25 8.02
CA SER A 215 -14.62 2.03 7.86
C SER A 215 -15.43 3.30 8.13
N THR A 216 -15.02 4.11 9.12
CA THR A 216 -15.63 5.41 9.44
C THR A 216 -15.35 6.43 8.33
N TRP A 217 -14.13 6.45 7.80
CA TRP A 217 -13.75 7.25 6.65
C TRP A 217 -14.56 6.86 5.40
N LEU A 218 -14.72 5.57 5.09
CA LEU A 218 -15.53 5.12 3.95
C LEU A 218 -17.02 5.52 4.07
N ARG A 219 -17.59 5.58 5.28
CA ARG A 219 -18.95 6.09 5.57
C ARG A 219 -19.07 7.60 5.37
N GLN A 220 -18.04 8.37 5.73
CA GLN A 220 -18.07 9.83 5.68
C GLN A 220 -18.02 10.39 4.23
N TYR A 221 -17.50 9.61 3.28
CA TYR A 221 -17.39 9.99 1.86
C TYR A 221 -18.33 9.21 0.92
N GLY A 222 -19.31 8.47 1.45
CA GLY A 222 -20.32 7.75 0.65
C GLY A 222 -19.77 6.61 -0.21
N TYR A 223 -18.62 6.02 0.16
CA TYR A 223 -18.11 4.78 -0.45
C TYR A 223 -18.72 3.52 0.19
N ILE A 224 -19.29 3.68 1.38
CA ILE A 224 -20.27 2.79 1.99
C ILE A 224 -21.45 3.70 2.32
N ASP A 225 -22.57 3.52 1.62
CA ASP A 225 -23.83 4.17 2.00
C ASP A 225 -24.40 3.38 3.19
N THR A 226 -24.70 4.12 4.24
CA THR A 226 -25.49 3.84 5.45
C THR A 226 -25.50 2.46 6.11
N ASP A 227 -25.85 2.52 7.39
CA ASP A 227 -26.56 1.53 8.20
C ASP A 227 -27.79 0.86 7.54
N ASP A 228 -27.80 0.61 6.23
CA ASP A 228 -28.80 -0.22 5.56
C ASP A 228 -28.18 -1.60 5.35
N TYR A 229 -28.74 -2.59 6.04
CA TYR A 229 -28.87 -3.91 5.43
C TYR A 229 -29.29 -3.66 3.99
N GLY A 230 -28.44 -3.96 3.01
CA GLY A 230 -28.65 -3.63 1.59
C GLY A 230 -29.83 -4.40 1.03
N GLN A 231 -31.05 -4.12 1.50
CA GLN A 231 -32.31 -4.77 1.17
C GLN A 231 -33.22 -3.83 0.38
N GLU A 232 -32.74 -2.66 -0.07
CA GLU A 232 -33.54 -1.71 -0.86
C GLU A 232 -34.15 -2.38 -2.10
N VAL A 233 -33.36 -3.20 -2.81
CA VAL A 233 -33.83 -3.96 -3.97
C VAL A 233 -34.89 -4.99 -3.58
N GLU A 234 -34.70 -5.70 -2.47
CA GLU A 234 -35.69 -6.63 -1.93
C GLU A 234 -36.98 -5.92 -1.51
N PHE A 235 -36.89 -4.75 -0.90
CA PHE A 235 -38.02 -3.94 -0.47
C PHE A 235 -38.77 -3.39 -1.69
N ASP A 236 -38.08 -2.96 -2.75
CA ASP A 236 -38.69 -2.55 -4.01
C ASP A 236 -39.44 -3.72 -4.69
N ILE A 237 -38.83 -4.90 -4.72
CA ILE A 237 -39.45 -6.12 -5.26
C ILE A 237 -40.67 -6.51 -4.42
N ALA A 238 -40.53 -6.52 -3.09
CA ALA A 238 -41.60 -6.86 -2.16
C ALA A 238 -42.77 -5.86 -2.24
N ALA A 239 -42.49 -4.56 -2.24
CA ALA A 239 -43.47 -3.49 -2.42
C ALA A 239 -44.26 -3.69 -3.73
N LYS A 240 -43.55 -4.03 -4.82
CA LYS A 240 -44.16 -4.28 -6.10
C LYS A 240 -45.10 -5.49 -6.07
N PHE A 241 -44.68 -6.60 -5.45
CA PHE A 241 -45.55 -7.75 -5.23
C PHE A 241 -46.76 -7.40 -4.36
N LEU A 242 -46.56 -6.73 -3.23
CA LEU A 242 -47.63 -6.31 -2.32
C LEU A 242 -48.68 -5.44 -3.03
N SER A 243 -48.23 -4.53 -3.91
CA SER A 243 -49.13 -3.69 -4.72
C SER A 243 -50.02 -4.45 -5.72
N CYS A 244 -49.72 -5.73 -5.98
CA CYS A 244 -50.56 -6.58 -6.83
C CYS A 244 -51.77 -7.17 -6.08
N PHE A 245 -51.80 -7.04 -4.76
CA PHE A 245 -52.91 -7.47 -3.91
C PHE A 245 -53.74 -6.25 -3.48
N THR A 246 -55.03 -6.46 -3.21
CA THR A 246 -55.91 -5.36 -2.75
C THR A 246 -55.82 -5.17 -1.24
N GLU A 247 -55.83 -6.28 -0.50
CA GLU A 247 -55.81 -6.34 0.97
C GLU A 247 -54.95 -7.55 1.38
N PRO A 248 -53.62 -7.51 1.21
CA PRO A 248 -52.77 -8.69 1.40
C PRO A 248 -52.75 -9.16 2.85
N TYR A 249 -52.81 -10.48 3.05
CA TYR A 249 -52.42 -11.12 4.31
C TYR A 249 -50.93 -11.50 4.26
N VAL A 250 -50.14 -10.89 5.14
CA VAL A 250 -48.69 -11.04 5.22
C VAL A 250 -48.27 -11.80 6.47
N ILE A 251 -47.34 -12.73 6.33
CA ILE A 251 -46.63 -13.35 7.44
C ILE A 251 -45.15 -12.95 7.35
N ASP A 252 -44.62 -12.46 8.46
CA ASP A 252 -43.21 -12.05 8.61
C ASP A 252 -42.55 -12.89 9.71
N ILE A 253 -41.56 -13.71 9.35
CA ILE A 253 -40.82 -14.58 10.27
C ILE A 253 -39.40 -14.05 10.40
N GLY A 254 -38.98 -13.82 11.65
CA GLY A 254 -37.75 -13.06 11.92
C GLY A 254 -38.01 -11.57 11.75
N VAL A 255 -38.93 -11.06 12.58
CA VAL A 255 -39.43 -9.68 12.46
C VAL A 255 -38.36 -8.67 12.88
N GLU A 256 -37.53 -8.99 13.86
CA GLU A 256 -36.53 -8.11 14.46
C GLU A 256 -37.14 -6.78 14.95
N ARG A 257 -36.95 -5.69 14.18
CA ARG A 257 -37.49 -4.35 14.46
C ARG A 257 -38.77 -4.02 13.68
N GLY A 258 -39.22 -4.93 12.82
CA GLY A 258 -40.48 -4.86 12.10
C GLY A 258 -40.48 -3.92 10.90
N SER A 259 -39.35 -3.80 10.19
CA SER A 259 -39.22 -3.02 8.95
C SER A 259 -40.11 -3.57 7.83
N PHE A 260 -40.17 -4.90 7.67
CA PHE A 260 -41.03 -5.53 6.66
C PHE A 260 -42.52 -5.42 7.02
N ILE A 261 -42.88 -5.47 8.31
CA ILE A 261 -44.24 -5.16 8.77
C ILE A 261 -44.67 -3.74 8.34
N GLU A 262 -43.79 -2.74 8.49
CA GLU A 262 -44.10 -1.37 8.05
C GLU A 262 -44.34 -1.32 6.54
N LEU A 263 -43.51 -2.01 5.76
CA LEU A 263 -43.67 -2.10 4.30
C LEU A 263 -45.03 -2.70 3.93
N ALA A 264 -45.42 -3.80 4.57
CA ALA A 264 -46.70 -4.47 4.36
C ALA A 264 -47.89 -3.55 4.67
N VAL A 265 -47.87 -2.89 5.83
CA VAL A 265 -48.93 -1.96 6.25
C VAL A 265 -49.03 -0.76 5.30
N GLN A 266 -47.90 -0.20 4.86
CA GLN A 266 -47.88 0.90 3.89
C GLN A 266 -48.49 0.52 2.53
N HIS A 267 -48.40 -0.76 2.16
CA HIS A 267 -48.97 -1.30 0.92
C HIS A 267 -50.34 -1.95 1.11
N GLY A 268 -51.06 -1.58 2.17
CA GLY A 268 -52.47 -1.90 2.35
C GLY A 268 -52.75 -3.29 2.92
N ALA A 269 -51.79 -3.92 3.59
CA ALA A 269 -52.03 -5.19 4.27
C ALA A 269 -53.18 -5.07 5.27
N GLU A 270 -54.20 -5.92 5.10
CA GLU A 270 -55.35 -6.03 6.02
C GLU A 270 -54.95 -6.78 7.30
N LYS A 271 -53.96 -7.67 7.19
CA LYS A 271 -53.46 -8.45 8.31
C LYS A 271 -51.97 -8.74 8.16
N VAL A 272 -51.23 -8.59 9.26
CA VAL A 272 -49.81 -8.96 9.36
C VAL A 272 -49.58 -9.79 10.62
N ASP A 273 -49.12 -11.03 10.46
CA ASP A 273 -48.68 -11.89 11.57
C ASP A 273 -47.16 -11.97 11.59
N GLY A 274 -46.55 -11.34 12.60
CA GLY A 274 -45.11 -11.35 12.84
C GLY A 274 -44.70 -12.45 13.83
N PHE A 275 -43.56 -13.10 13.61
CA PHE A 275 -42.97 -14.11 14.52
C PHE A 275 -41.57 -13.68 14.97
N GLU A 276 -41.39 -13.53 16.29
CA GLU A 276 -40.13 -13.11 16.89
C GLU A 276 -39.98 -13.72 18.29
N PRO A 277 -39.03 -14.66 18.51
CA PRO A 277 -38.85 -15.31 19.81
C PRO A 277 -37.97 -14.51 20.79
N LEU A 278 -37.21 -13.50 20.35
CA LEU A 278 -36.24 -12.81 21.20
C LEU A 278 -36.92 -11.81 22.16
N PRO A 279 -36.74 -11.91 23.49
CA PRO A 279 -37.43 -11.06 24.45
C PRO A 279 -37.21 -9.55 24.24
N ARG A 280 -36.00 -9.15 23.84
CA ARG A 280 -35.63 -7.75 23.57
C ARG A 280 -36.43 -7.18 22.39
N HIS A 281 -36.55 -7.93 21.31
CA HIS A 281 -37.33 -7.52 20.14
C HIS A 281 -38.83 -7.57 20.43
N LEU A 282 -39.30 -8.60 21.14
CA LEU A 282 -40.69 -8.70 21.57
C LEU A 282 -41.15 -7.50 22.41
N GLU A 283 -40.34 -7.03 23.36
CA GLU A 283 -40.67 -5.84 24.15
C GLU A 283 -40.85 -4.61 23.25
N TYR A 284 -39.93 -4.41 22.29
CA TYR A 284 -39.98 -3.32 21.34
C TYR A 284 -41.20 -3.40 20.41
N LEU A 285 -41.43 -4.57 19.80
CA LEU A 285 -42.52 -4.80 18.84
C LEU A 285 -43.90 -4.71 19.52
N ASN A 286 -44.05 -5.26 20.73
CA ASN A 286 -45.31 -5.14 21.49
C ASN A 286 -45.59 -3.70 21.89
N LYS A 287 -44.56 -2.90 22.22
CA LYS A 287 -44.73 -1.46 22.47
C LYS A 287 -45.19 -0.71 21.20
N LYS A 288 -44.68 -1.12 20.04
CA LYS A 288 -44.96 -0.48 18.75
C LYS A 288 -46.33 -0.87 18.18
N TYR A 289 -46.68 -2.15 18.25
CA TYR A 289 -47.85 -2.73 17.56
C TYR A 289 -48.92 -3.31 18.50
N GLY A 290 -48.71 -3.35 19.82
CA GLY A 290 -49.63 -4.02 20.76
C GLY A 290 -51.03 -3.42 20.89
N THR A 291 -51.33 -2.33 20.19
CA THR A 291 -52.68 -1.74 20.07
C THR A 291 -53.20 -1.74 18.63
N SER A 292 -52.48 -2.34 17.70
CA SER A 292 -52.86 -2.44 16.29
C SER A 292 -53.90 -3.53 16.10
N ASP A 293 -54.98 -3.21 15.40
CA ASP A 293 -55.97 -4.21 14.96
C ASP A 293 -55.48 -4.98 13.71
N LEU A 294 -54.41 -4.50 13.06
CA LEU A 294 -53.86 -5.06 11.80
C LEU A 294 -52.64 -5.97 12.01
N VAL A 295 -51.86 -5.75 13.08
CA VAL A 295 -50.57 -6.41 13.30
C VAL A 295 -50.61 -7.23 14.58
N THR A 296 -50.31 -8.53 14.47
CA THR A 296 -50.17 -9.44 15.61
C THR A 296 -48.72 -9.92 15.71
N ILE A 297 -48.12 -9.80 16.89
CA ILE A 297 -46.74 -10.27 17.16
C ILE A 297 -46.80 -11.55 18.00
N ASN A 298 -46.26 -12.63 17.45
CA ASN A 298 -46.27 -13.96 18.01
C ASN A 298 -44.88 -14.28 18.62
N PRO A 299 -44.81 -14.73 19.89
CA PRO A 299 -43.54 -14.93 20.60
C PRO A 299 -42.88 -16.30 20.32
N TYR A 300 -43.23 -16.94 19.21
CA TYR A 300 -42.77 -18.28 18.85
C TYR A 300 -41.73 -18.19 17.74
N ALA A 301 -40.72 -19.06 17.78
CA ALA A 301 -39.91 -19.30 16.59
C ALA A 301 -40.65 -20.27 15.65
N VAL A 302 -40.47 -20.13 14.35
CA VAL A 302 -41.13 -20.98 13.36
C VAL A 302 -40.14 -22.03 12.84
N SER A 303 -40.58 -23.28 12.72
CA SER A 303 -39.75 -24.40 12.28
C SER A 303 -40.61 -25.48 11.59
N ASP A 304 -40.01 -26.66 11.34
CA ASP A 304 -40.65 -27.83 10.74
C ASP A 304 -41.43 -28.69 11.76
N LYS A 305 -41.34 -28.36 13.05
CA LYS A 305 -42.01 -29.06 14.17
C LYS A 305 -42.44 -28.10 15.28
N THR A 306 -43.27 -28.60 16.21
CA THR A 306 -43.73 -27.88 17.40
C THR A 306 -43.07 -28.44 18.67
N GLY A 307 -42.76 -27.58 19.65
CA GLY A 307 -42.13 -27.97 20.92
C GLY A 307 -41.25 -26.86 21.47
N ASP A 308 -40.17 -27.23 22.18
CA ASP A 308 -39.14 -26.30 22.63
C ASP A 308 -37.84 -26.52 21.84
N ALA A 309 -37.08 -25.46 21.58
CA ALA A 309 -35.76 -25.53 20.96
C ALA A 309 -34.75 -24.56 21.58
N GLN A 310 -33.48 -24.86 21.35
CA GLN A 310 -32.37 -23.95 21.66
C GLN A 310 -32.31 -22.88 20.56
N PHE A 311 -32.26 -21.62 20.96
CA PHE A 311 -32.14 -20.47 20.06
C PHE A 311 -30.83 -19.74 20.38
N HIS A 312 -29.99 -19.61 19.36
CA HIS A 312 -28.65 -19.06 19.46
C HIS A 312 -28.71 -17.55 19.29
N VAL A 313 -28.31 -16.82 20.33
CA VAL A 313 -28.32 -15.36 20.34
C VAL A 313 -26.97 -14.85 19.86
N ALA A 314 -26.93 -14.24 18.68
CA ALA A 314 -25.74 -13.62 18.12
C ALA A 314 -25.20 -12.47 18.97
N LEU A 315 -23.90 -12.51 19.22
CA LEU A 315 -23.13 -11.50 19.94
C LEU A 315 -21.96 -11.00 19.07
N ASP A 316 -21.56 -9.74 19.27
CA ASP A 316 -20.33 -9.20 18.71
C ASP A 316 -19.08 -9.73 19.45
N SER A 317 -17.89 -9.35 18.98
CA SER A 317 -16.60 -9.73 19.59
C SER A 317 -16.40 -9.20 21.02
N ALA A 318 -17.16 -8.19 21.43
CA ALA A 318 -17.17 -7.64 22.79
C ALA A 318 -18.23 -8.30 23.70
N GLY A 319 -19.06 -9.20 23.17
CA GLY A 319 -20.11 -9.92 23.89
C GLY A 319 -21.44 -9.16 24.00
N ASN A 320 -21.63 -8.09 23.22
CA ASN A 320 -22.92 -7.39 23.14
C ASN A 320 -23.86 -8.12 22.17
N GLU A 321 -25.15 -8.16 22.50
CA GLU A 321 -26.18 -8.76 21.65
C GLU A 321 -26.40 -7.93 20.38
N LEU A 322 -26.20 -8.57 19.23
CA LEU A 322 -26.50 -8.00 17.92
C LEU A 322 -28.01 -7.87 17.72
N ASP A 323 -28.42 -7.06 16.75
CA ASP A 323 -29.84 -6.89 16.41
C ASP A 323 -30.34 -7.94 15.41
N TYR A 324 -29.44 -8.72 14.81
CA TYR A 324 -29.68 -9.70 13.75
C TYR A 324 -28.71 -10.89 13.92
N HIS A 325 -28.77 -11.90 13.04
CA HIS A 325 -27.94 -13.13 13.08
C HIS A 325 -28.35 -14.19 14.11
N HIS A 326 -29.51 -14.04 14.75
CA HIS A 326 -30.04 -14.99 15.70
C HIS A 326 -30.69 -16.17 14.97
N THR A 327 -30.47 -17.39 15.44
CA THR A 327 -30.90 -18.56 14.66
C THR A 327 -31.26 -19.77 15.53
N LEU A 328 -32.15 -20.61 15.00
CA LEU A 328 -32.42 -21.96 15.52
C LEU A 328 -31.36 -22.98 15.06
N SER A 329 -30.57 -22.65 14.06
CA SER A 329 -29.56 -23.54 13.47
C SER A 329 -28.23 -23.41 14.22
N ASP A 330 -27.53 -24.53 14.43
CA ASP A 330 -26.20 -24.53 15.06
C ASP A 330 -25.13 -24.21 14.01
N LEU A 331 -25.03 -22.93 13.64
CA LEU A 331 -24.07 -22.43 12.66
C LEU A 331 -22.64 -22.28 13.23
N GLY A 332 -22.46 -22.46 14.54
CA GLY A 332 -21.22 -22.16 15.24
C GLY A 332 -20.85 -20.66 15.26
N ASP A 333 -19.63 -20.38 15.72
CA ASP A 333 -19.06 -19.03 15.72
C ASP A 333 -18.36 -18.74 14.39
N SER A 334 -18.45 -17.48 13.95
CA SER A 334 -17.73 -16.95 12.79
C SER A 334 -16.65 -15.95 13.21
N ALA A 335 -15.96 -15.34 12.24
CA ALA A 335 -14.91 -14.37 12.56
C ALA A 335 -15.44 -13.14 13.34
N THR A 336 -16.68 -12.74 13.09
CA THR A 336 -17.28 -11.52 13.67
C THR A 336 -18.51 -11.76 14.54
N VAL A 337 -19.14 -12.94 14.47
CA VAL A 337 -20.37 -13.25 15.19
C VAL A 337 -20.19 -14.48 16.09
N ASN A 338 -20.45 -14.31 17.38
CA ASN A 338 -20.44 -15.37 18.37
C ASN A 338 -21.86 -15.83 18.68
N ARG A 339 -22.16 -17.10 18.43
CA ARG A 339 -23.48 -17.73 18.62
C ARG A 339 -23.45 -18.85 19.68
N THR A 340 -22.26 -19.27 20.11
CA THR A 340 -22.10 -20.32 21.13
C THR A 340 -22.16 -19.77 22.56
N ALA A 341 -21.85 -18.48 22.76
CA ALA A 341 -21.75 -17.89 24.09
C ALA A 341 -23.09 -17.65 24.79
N LYS A 342 -24.19 -17.46 24.04
CA LYS A 342 -25.53 -17.21 24.60
C LYS A 342 -26.60 -18.00 23.85
N VAL A 343 -27.22 -18.94 24.56
CA VAL A 343 -28.31 -19.77 24.03
C VAL A 343 -29.50 -19.71 24.98
N ILE A 344 -30.69 -19.47 24.44
CA ILE A 344 -31.95 -19.41 25.19
C ILE A 344 -32.90 -20.53 24.76
N ASN A 345 -33.85 -20.91 25.61
CA ASN A 345 -34.92 -21.82 25.21
C ASN A 345 -36.10 -21.00 24.69
N VAL A 346 -36.61 -21.38 23.53
CA VAL A 346 -37.79 -20.75 22.91
C VAL A 346 -38.80 -21.81 22.53
N GLU A 347 -40.08 -21.44 22.56
CA GLU A 347 -41.15 -22.28 22.04
C GLU A 347 -41.17 -22.18 20.51
N ILE A 348 -41.23 -23.32 19.84
CA ILE A 348 -41.29 -23.45 18.39
C ILE A 348 -42.63 -23.99 17.92
N THR A 349 -43.11 -23.50 16.78
CA THR A 349 -44.32 -24.00 16.13
C THR A 349 -44.12 -24.15 14.62
N THR A 350 -45.06 -24.82 13.96
CA THR A 350 -45.12 -24.86 12.48
C THR A 350 -46.17 -23.89 11.99
N LEU A 351 -45.97 -23.31 10.79
CA LEU A 351 -47.00 -22.47 10.16
C LEU A 351 -48.31 -23.24 9.94
N ALA A 352 -48.21 -24.53 9.60
CA ALA A 352 -49.39 -25.39 9.48
C ALA A 352 -50.18 -25.46 10.80
N ASN A 353 -49.50 -25.62 11.94
CA ASN A 353 -50.16 -25.66 13.25
C ASN A 353 -50.76 -24.30 13.62
N PHE A 354 -50.02 -23.20 13.39
CA PHE A 354 -50.51 -21.85 13.66
C PHE A 354 -51.79 -21.54 12.89
N ILE A 355 -51.78 -21.71 11.57
CA ILE A 355 -52.91 -21.37 10.70
C ILE A 355 -54.14 -22.26 10.97
N ASN A 356 -53.94 -23.56 11.26
CA ASN A 356 -55.05 -24.44 11.62
C ASN A 356 -55.78 -24.04 12.91
N ASN A 357 -55.14 -23.23 13.77
CA ASN A 357 -55.72 -22.72 15.01
C ASN A 357 -56.30 -21.30 14.86
N CYS A 358 -56.13 -20.64 13.72
CA CYS A 358 -56.70 -19.32 13.41
C CYS A 358 -58.14 -19.44 12.88
N SER A 359 -58.99 -18.42 13.15
CA SER A 359 -60.43 -18.44 12.80
C SER A 359 -60.75 -18.02 11.35
N GLU A 360 -59.80 -17.44 10.63
CA GLU A 360 -59.86 -16.93 9.24
C GLU A 360 -58.44 -16.95 8.61
N PRO A 361 -58.27 -16.71 7.29
CA PRO A 361 -58.62 -17.52 6.13
C PRO A 361 -57.45 -18.43 5.66
N ASN A 362 -57.78 -19.43 4.82
CA ASN A 362 -56.87 -20.45 4.27
C ASN A 362 -55.88 -19.96 3.17
N HIS A 363 -55.55 -18.67 3.11
CA HIS A 363 -54.63 -18.12 2.10
C HIS A 363 -53.65 -17.16 2.74
N ILE A 364 -52.42 -17.09 2.20
CA ILE A 364 -51.36 -16.17 2.61
C ILE A 364 -50.86 -15.54 1.32
N ASP A 365 -50.87 -14.22 1.20
CA ASP A 365 -50.44 -13.55 -0.03
C ASP A 365 -48.92 -13.41 -0.08
N PHE A 366 -48.32 -13.09 1.06
CA PHE A 366 -46.88 -12.90 1.16
C PHE A 366 -46.32 -13.54 2.43
N LEU A 367 -45.33 -14.43 2.28
CA LEU A 367 -44.57 -15.00 3.38
C LEU A 367 -43.12 -14.55 3.27
N LYS A 368 -42.64 -13.75 4.24
CA LYS A 368 -41.22 -13.41 4.39
C LYS A 368 -40.61 -14.31 5.47
N ILE A 369 -39.48 -14.92 5.15
CA ILE A 369 -38.71 -15.80 6.02
C ILE A 369 -37.31 -15.22 6.11
N ASP A 370 -36.86 -15.00 7.34
CA ASP A 370 -35.55 -14.46 7.65
C ASP A 370 -35.12 -15.03 8.99
N THR A 371 -34.59 -16.25 8.95
CA THR A 371 -34.31 -17.02 10.18
C THR A 371 -32.84 -17.33 10.35
N ASP A 372 -31.98 -16.58 9.64
CA ASP A 372 -30.54 -16.77 9.54
C ASP A 372 -30.22 -18.28 9.47
N GLY A 373 -30.63 -18.92 8.39
CA GLY A 373 -30.18 -20.29 8.07
C GLY A 373 -31.11 -21.38 8.59
N HIS A 374 -32.36 -21.04 8.90
CA HIS A 374 -33.42 -21.98 9.25
C HIS A 374 -34.60 -21.98 8.25
N ASP A 375 -34.45 -21.25 7.14
CA ASP A 375 -35.55 -20.91 6.24
C ASP A 375 -36.14 -22.15 5.54
N LEU A 376 -35.28 -23.09 5.12
CA LEU A 376 -35.73 -24.34 4.50
C LEU A 376 -36.58 -25.18 5.48
N ASN A 377 -36.27 -25.16 6.78
CA ASN A 377 -37.06 -25.85 7.80
C ASN A 377 -38.43 -25.18 7.98
N VAL A 378 -38.48 -23.85 7.99
CA VAL A 378 -39.76 -23.10 7.99
C VAL A 378 -40.63 -23.52 6.81
N LEU A 379 -40.04 -23.63 5.61
CA LEU A 379 -40.73 -24.08 4.41
C LEU A 379 -41.26 -25.52 4.55
N HIS A 380 -40.50 -26.44 5.14
CA HIS A 380 -40.97 -27.78 5.46
C HIS A 380 -42.14 -27.80 6.46
N GLY A 381 -42.25 -26.78 7.33
CA GLY A 381 -43.34 -26.57 8.28
C GLY A 381 -44.67 -26.06 7.69
N LEU A 382 -44.73 -25.71 6.39
CA LEU A 382 -45.95 -25.20 5.74
C LEU A 382 -47.05 -26.26 5.55
N GLY A 383 -46.70 -27.55 5.54
CA GLY A 383 -47.67 -28.63 5.29
C GLY A 383 -48.37 -28.50 3.93
N LYS A 384 -49.69 -28.25 3.95
CA LYS A 384 -50.52 -28.06 2.72
C LYS A 384 -50.70 -26.59 2.32
N ILE A 385 -50.22 -25.66 3.14
CA ILE A 385 -50.39 -24.22 2.91
C ILE A 385 -49.42 -23.78 1.82
N ARG A 386 -49.90 -22.98 0.85
CA ARG A 386 -49.10 -22.47 -0.25
C ARG A 386 -49.30 -20.96 -0.35
N PRO A 387 -48.41 -20.16 0.29
CA PRO A 387 -48.41 -18.72 0.09
C PRO A 387 -48.28 -18.35 -1.39
N THR A 388 -48.86 -17.21 -1.78
CA THR A 388 -48.79 -16.75 -3.17
C THR A 388 -47.35 -16.35 -3.53
N ILE A 389 -46.71 -15.58 -2.65
CA ILE A 389 -45.30 -15.17 -2.74
C ILE A 389 -44.57 -15.65 -1.48
N ILE A 390 -43.37 -16.20 -1.68
CA ILE A 390 -42.43 -16.52 -0.60
C ILE A 390 -41.14 -15.76 -0.84
N MET A 391 -40.64 -15.03 0.16
CA MET A 391 -39.28 -14.49 0.21
C MET A 391 -38.50 -15.29 1.25
N ALA A 392 -37.34 -15.81 0.88
CA ALA A 392 -36.45 -16.57 1.76
C ALA A 392 -34.99 -16.18 1.54
N GLU A 393 -34.19 -16.25 2.59
CA GLU A 393 -32.76 -15.99 2.52
C GLU A 393 -31.99 -17.23 2.03
N TYR A 394 -30.86 -17.01 1.36
CA TYR A 394 -29.87 -18.05 1.11
C TYR A 394 -28.45 -17.48 1.17
N TRP A 395 -27.50 -18.35 1.52
CA TRP A 395 -26.08 -18.11 1.27
C TRP A 395 -25.34 -19.43 1.10
N ASP A 396 -24.16 -19.38 0.48
CA ASP A 396 -23.31 -20.57 0.35
C ASP A 396 -22.33 -20.69 1.53
N ASP A 397 -21.36 -19.77 1.64
CA ASP A 397 -20.31 -19.82 2.65
C ASP A 397 -19.80 -18.43 2.98
N LEU A 398 -20.16 -17.93 4.17
CA LEU A 398 -19.83 -16.62 4.70
C LEU A 398 -19.01 -16.77 5.99
N PRO A 399 -17.74 -17.20 5.91
CA PRO A 399 -16.92 -17.53 7.10
C PRO A 399 -16.71 -16.34 8.05
N GLU A 400 -16.88 -15.11 7.55
CA GLU A 400 -16.74 -13.90 8.36
C GLU A 400 -17.97 -13.63 9.25
N THR A 401 -19.19 -14.03 8.82
CA THR A 401 -20.47 -13.64 9.46
C THR A 401 -21.38 -14.83 9.79
N SER A 402 -22.08 -15.40 8.79
CA SER A 402 -23.12 -16.42 8.97
C SER A 402 -22.63 -17.86 8.83
N GLY A 403 -21.34 -18.05 8.58
CA GLY A 403 -20.75 -19.37 8.40
C GLY A 403 -21.22 -20.05 7.12
N THR A 404 -21.12 -21.38 7.10
CA THR A 404 -21.62 -22.20 5.98
C THR A 404 -23.08 -22.56 6.22
N SER A 405 -23.95 -22.30 5.25
CA SER A 405 -25.37 -22.68 5.33
C SER A 405 -25.54 -24.20 5.27
N GLU A 406 -26.54 -24.73 5.96
CA GLU A 406 -26.92 -26.14 5.88
C GLU A 406 -27.61 -26.50 4.56
N TYR A 407 -28.09 -25.50 3.82
CA TYR A 407 -28.76 -25.64 2.53
C TYR A 407 -28.28 -24.57 1.54
N THR A 408 -28.46 -24.85 0.26
CA THR A 408 -28.09 -23.95 -0.84
C THR A 408 -29.32 -23.36 -1.52
N LEU A 409 -29.12 -22.34 -2.38
CA LEU A 409 -30.19 -21.82 -3.26
C LEU A 409 -30.87 -22.93 -4.08
N ARG A 410 -30.10 -23.97 -4.43
CA ARG A 410 -30.60 -25.12 -5.16
C ARG A 410 -31.64 -25.89 -4.35
N ASP A 411 -31.39 -26.11 -3.06
CA ASP A 411 -32.29 -26.87 -2.18
C ASP A 411 -33.63 -26.13 -1.99
N LEU A 412 -33.57 -24.81 -1.77
CA LEU A 412 -34.77 -23.95 -1.76
C LEU A 412 -35.54 -24.03 -3.08
N THR A 413 -34.84 -23.96 -4.22
CA THR A 413 -35.48 -24.02 -5.53
C THR A 413 -36.08 -25.40 -5.82
N GLU A 414 -35.45 -26.48 -5.37
CA GLU A 414 -35.97 -27.85 -5.49
C GLU A 414 -37.23 -28.03 -4.64
N TRP A 415 -37.24 -27.51 -3.41
CA TRP A 415 -38.45 -27.46 -2.58
C TRP A 415 -39.56 -26.65 -3.26
N ALA A 416 -39.25 -25.46 -3.77
CA ALA A 416 -40.21 -24.56 -4.40
C ALA A 416 -40.89 -25.23 -5.61
N LYS A 417 -40.10 -25.86 -6.49
CA LYS A 417 -40.62 -26.60 -7.65
C LYS A 417 -41.55 -27.74 -7.27
N GLN A 418 -41.22 -28.52 -6.24
CA GLN A 418 -42.06 -29.61 -5.75
C GLN A 418 -43.39 -29.12 -5.18
N ASN A 419 -43.44 -27.86 -4.75
CA ASN A 419 -44.59 -27.26 -4.08
C ASN A 419 -45.39 -26.28 -4.95
N GLY A 420 -45.11 -26.22 -6.25
CA GLY A 420 -45.94 -25.46 -7.21
C GLY A 420 -45.47 -24.04 -7.49
N TYR A 421 -44.26 -23.67 -7.10
CA TYR A 421 -43.63 -22.40 -7.45
C TYR A 421 -42.81 -22.57 -8.72
N CYS A 422 -43.19 -21.86 -9.78
CA CYS A 422 -42.57 -22.02 -11.11
C CYS A 422 -41.65 -20.88 -11.52
N GLU A 423 -41.86 -19.69 -10.96
CA GLU A 423 -41.02 -18.52 -11.20
C GLU A 423 -40.26 -18.13 -9.94
N SER A 424 -39.05 -17.62 -10.10
CA SER A 424 -38.28 -17.02 -9.02
C SER A 424 -37.52 -15.75 -9.43
N VAL A 425 -37.32 -14.86 -8.48
CA VAL A 425 -36.43 -13.70 -8.57
C VAL A 425 -35.37 -13.83 -7.49
N VAL A 426 -34.10 -13.80 -7.89
CA VAL A 426 -32.95 -13.98 -7.00
C VAL A 426 -32.18 -12.67 -6.95
N VAL A 427 -32.07 -12.10 -5.75
CA VAL A 427 -31.16 -11.00 -5.45
C VAL A 427 -29.90 -11.65 -4.87
N ARG A 428 -28.81 -11.63 -5.64
CA ARG A 428 -27.51 -12.21 -5.29
C ARG A 428 -26.51 -11.10 -5.00
N ARG A 429 -25.77 -11.26 -3.91
CA ARG A 429 -24.61 -10.46 -3.54
C ARG A 429 -23.37 -11.33 -3.42
N ASN A 430 -22.24 -10.85 -3.94
CA ASN A 430 -20.92 -11.45 -3.76
C ASN A 430 -19.85 -10.35 -3.79
N GLY A 431 -19.28 -10.05 -2.62
CA GLY A 431 -18.42 -8.88 -2.44
C GLY A 431 -19.18 -7.57 -2.74
N GLN A 432 -18.63 -6.71 -3.60
CA GLN A 432 -19.27 -5.44 -4.01
C GLN A 432 -20.28 -5.58 -5.16
N MET A 433 -20.55 -6.79 -5.65
CA MET A 433 -21.49 -7.00 -6.75
C MET A 433 -22.87 -7.39 -6.23
N GLU A 434 -23.89 -6.62 -6.60
CA GLU A 434 -25.31 -6.94 -6.39
C GLU A 434 -26.01 -7.21 -7.73
N THR A 435 -26.81 -8.27 -7.76
CA THR A 435 -27.36 -8.80 -9.01
C THR A 435 -28.77 -9.32 -8.86
N VAL A 436 -29.66 -8.91 -9.75
CA VAL A 436 -31.04 -9.41 -9.82
C VAL A 436 -31.17 -10.35 -11.01
N GLU A 437 -31.52 -11.60 -10.76
CA GLU A 437 -31.65 -12.66 -11.77
C GLU A 437 -32.99 -13.37 -11.66
N SER A 438 -33.61 -13.73 -12.77
CA SER A 438 -34.83 -14.54 -12.79
C SER A 438 -34.50 -16.02 -12.97
N ASN A 439 -35.18 -16.89 -12.23
CA ASN A 439 -35.16 -18.35 -12.42
C ASN A 439 -33.79 -19.02 -12.28
N THR A 440 -32.85 -18.37 -11.59
CA THR A 440 -31.56 -18.96 -11.23
C THR A 440 -31.73 -19.94 -10.05
N SER A 441 -31.01 -21.08 -10.10
CA SER A 441 -31.07 -22.13 -9.08
C SER A 441 -29.70 -22.59 -8.60
N TRP A 442 -28.67 -21.76 -8.79
CA TRP A 442 -27.29 -22.08 -8.44
C TRP A 442 -26.64 -20.87 -7.79
N SER A 443 -25.67 -21.13 -6.94
CA SER A 443 -24.85 -20.14 -6.23
C SER A 443 -23.39 -20.60 -6.28
N VAL A 444 -22.47 -19.68 -6.02
CA VAL A 444 -21.04 -19.98 -5.81
C VAL A 444 -20.59 -19.52 -4.43
N LYS A 445 -19.50 -20.11 -3.94
CA LYS A 445 -18.89 -19.74 -2.65
C LYS A 445 -18.76 -18.22 -2.49
N GLY A 446 -19.33 -17.70 -1.40
CA GLY A 446 -19.41 -16.26 -1.09
C GLY A 446 -20.67 -15.57 -1.58
N ASP A 447 -21.54 -16.25 -2.33
CA ASP A 447 -22.88 -15.74 -2.67
C ASP A 447 -23.78 -15.73 -1.43
N TRP A 448 -24.56 -14.66 -1.30
CA TRP A 448 -25.65 -14.54 -0.35
C TRP A 448 -26.75 -13.61 -0.88
N GLY A 449 -27.94 -13.69 -0.31
CA GLY A 449 -29.04 -12.78 -0.62
C GLY A 449 -30.41 -13.45 -0.50
N ASN A 450 -31.39 -12.92 -1.22
CA ASN A 450 -32.79 -13.31 -1.09
C ASN A 450 -33.35 -13.90 -2.38
N VAL A 451 -34.28 -14.85 -2.24
CA VAL A 451 -35.04 -15.41 -3.35
C VAL A 451 -36.53 -15.24 -3.11
N PHE A 452 -37.22 -14.71 -4.12
CA PHE A 452 -38.68 -14.64 -4.19
C PHE A 452 -39.19 -15.81 -5.04
N PHE A 453 -40.01 -16.68 -4.48
CA PHE A 453 -40.72 -17.73 -5.21
C PHE A 453 -42.16 -17.33 -5.44
N VAL A 454 -42.63 -17.51 -6.68
CA VAL A 454 -43.98 -17.15 -7.10
C VAL A 454 -44.78 -18.41 -7.41
N HIS A 455 -45.92 -18.56 -6.74
CA HIS A 455 -46.79 -19.71 -6.94
C HIS A 455 -47.41 -19.67 -8.34
N LYS A 456 -47.53 -20.83 -8.99
CA LYS A 456 -48.04 -20.97 -10.37
C LYS A 456 -49.45 -20.40 -10.61
N ASP A 457 -50.23 -20.21 -9.54
CA ASP A 457 -51.60 -19.69 -9.63
C ASP A 457 -51.63 -18.14 -9.65
N PHE A 458 -50.49 -17.47 -9.42
CA PHE A 458 -50.36 -16.02 -9.51
C PHE A 458 -50.02 -15.57 -10.94
N ASN A 459 -50.66 -14.49 -11.40
CA ASN A 459 -50.36 -13.91 -12.70
C ASN A 459 -49.08 -13.06 -12.66
N TYR A 460 -47.96 -13.69 -12.97
CA TYR A 460 -46.64 -13.06 -12.96
C TYR A 460 -46.35 -12.12 -14.16
N THR A 461 -47.17 -12.11 -15.21
CA THR A 461 -46.90 -11.36 -16.44
C THR A 461 -46.72 -9.85 -16.22
N ASN A 462 -47.43 -9.26 -15.27
CA ASN A 462 -47.30 -7.83 -14.95
C ASN A 462 -46.03 -7.50 -14.14
N MET A 463 -45.34 -8.52 -13.62
CA MET A 463 -44.07 -8.41 -12.88
C MET A 463 -42.85 -8.61 -13.79
N GLU A 464 -42.97 -9.40 -14.86
CA GLU A 464 -41.87 -9.71 -15.77
C GLU A 464 -41.13 -8.46 -16.28
N VAL A 465 -41.88 -7.43 -16.70
CA VAL A 465 -41.28 -6.19 -17.22
C VAL A 465 -40.48 -5.44 -16.15
N PHE A 466 -41.01 -5.37 -14.93
CA PHE A 466 -40.34 -4.71 -13.81
C PHE A 466 -39.06 -5.44 -13.41
N ILE A 467 -39.11 -6.77 -13.33
CA ILE A 467 -37.94 -7.60 -12.99
C ILE A 467 -36.90 -7.55 -14.11
N GLU A 468 -37.31 -7.59 -15.39
CA GLU A 468 -36.38 -7.41 -16.51
C GLU A 468 -35.67 -6.05 -16.47
N GLU A 469 -36.38 -4.98 -16.10
CA GLU A 469 -35.80 -3.64 -15.99
C GLU A 469 -34.77 -3.57 -14.85
N LEU A 470 -35.10 -4.11 -13.68
CA LEU A 470 -34.17 -4.22 -12.55
C LEU A 470 -32.92 -5.04 -12.92
N SER A 471 -33.10 -6.20 -13.57
CA SER A 471 -32.00 -7.03 -14.06
C SER A 471 -31.11 -6.27 -15.07
N ARG A 472 -31.70 -5.49 -16.00
CA ARG A 472 -30.94 -4.67 -16.95
C ARG A 472 -30.15 -3.55 -16.26
N ASN A 473 -30.75 -2.90 -15.26
CA ASN A 473 -30.08 -1.85 -14.50
C ASN A 473 -28.91 -2.41 -13.70
N SER A 474 -29.09 -3.54 -13.02
CA SER A 474 -28.01 -4.26 -12.33
C SER A 474 -26.89 -4.67 -13.31
N TYR A 475 -27.23 -5.18 -14.48
CA TYR A 475 -26.24 -5.53 -15.52
C TYR A 475 -25.46 -4.30 -16.03
N SER A 476 -26.13 -3.16 -16.21
CA SER A 476 -25.47 -1.90 -16.59
C SER A 476 -24.46 -1.44 -15.53
N SER A 477 -24.84 -1.52 -14.25
CA SER A 477 -23.95 -1.19 -13.12
C SER A 477 -22.72 -2.11 -13.07
N LYS A 478 -22.89 -3.42 -13.31
CA LYS A 478 -21.76 -4.36 -13.48
C LYS A 478 -20.81 -3.94 -14.59
N CYS A 479 -21.32 -3.59 -15.77
CA CYS A 479 -20.49 -3.15 -16.88
C CYS A 479 -19.67 -1.89 -16.54
N LYS A 480 -20.27 -0.92 -15.83
CA LYS A 480 -19.58 0.29 -15.37
C LYS A 480 -18.50 -0.02 -14.34
N PHE A 481 -18.79 -0.89 -13.38
CA PHE A 481 -17.83 -1.33 -12.36
C PHE A 481 -16.63 -2.05 -12.99
N ILE A 482 -16.88 -2.98 -13.92
CA ILE A 482 -15.83 -3.69 -14.67
C ILE A 482 -14.99 -2.69 -15.49
N ALA A 483 -15.62 -1.72 -16.17
CA ALA A 483 -14.91 -0.69 -16.93
C ALA A 483 -14.02 0.19 -16.04
N ARG A 484 -14.47 0.54 -14.83
CA ARG A 484 -13.67 1.25 -13.83
C ARG A 484 -12.45 0.43 -13.41
N LEU A 485 -12.64 -0.85 -13.05
CA LEU A 485 -11.54 -1.74 -12.68
C LEU A 485 -10.52 -1.92 -13.82
N GLN A 486 -11.00 -1.99 -15.07
CA GLN A 486 -10.13 -2.00 -16.25
C GLN A 486 -9.30 -0.73 -16.35
N SER A 487 -9.92 0.45 -16.19
CA SER A 487 -9.20 1.73 -16.21
C SER A 487 -8.17 1.85 -15.09
N GLU A 488 -8.49 1.38 -13.87
CA GLU A 488 -7.55 1.39 -12.76
C GLU A 488 -6.38 0.43 -12.98
N LEU A 489 -6.64 -0.73 -13.59
CA LEU A 489 -5.60 -1.68 -13.97
C LEU A 489 -4.65 -1.08 -15.02
N GLU A 490 -5.19 -0.42 -16.04
CA GLU A 490 -4.41 0.27 -17.09
C GLU A 490 -3.50 1.36 -16.50
N GLN A 491 -4.03 2.18 -15.57
CA GLN A 491 -3.24 3.20 -14.87
C GLN A 491 -2.10 2.56 -14.05
N LYS A 492 -2.39 1.49 -13.30
CA LYS A 492 -1.38 0.76 -12.53
C LYS A 492 -0.32 0.13 -13.43
N GLU A 493 -0.71 -0.40 -14.59
CA GLU A 493 0.23 -0.93 -15.58
C GLU A 493 1.14 0.16 -16.17
N ALA A 494 0.61 1.35 -16.47
CA ALA A 494 1.40 2.49 -16.94
C ALA A 494 2.47 2.91 -15.92
N VAL A 495 2.11 2.95 -14.62
CA VAL A 495 3.07 3.23 -13.54
C VAL A 495 4.16 2.16 -13.47
N ILE A 496 3.80 0.87 -13.56
CA ILE A 496 4.76 -0.24 -13.53
C ILE A 496 5.73 -0.18 -14.72
N GLN A 497 5.24 0.17 -15.92
CA GLN A 497 6.08 0.37 -17.09
C GLN A 497 7.07 1.52 -16.89
N GLY A 498 6.62 2.65 -16.33
CA GLY A 498 7.49 3.79 -15.99
C GLY A 498 8.58 3.43 -14.97
N LEU A 499 8.22 2.71 -13.92
CA LEU A 499 9.18 2.21 -12.91
C LEU A 499 10.20 1.24 -13.51
N SER A 500 9.76 0.34 -14.40
CA SER A 500 10.63 -0.63 -15.08
C SER A 500 11.64 0.05 -16.01
N ALA A 501 11.22 1.09 -16.75
CA ALA A 501 12.12 1.90 -17.57
C ALA A 501 13.18 2.61 -16.71
N SER A 502 12.76 3.17 -15.57
CA SER A 502 13.70 3.80 -14.63
C SER A 502 14.67 2.81 -14.01
N LEU A 503 14.27 1.55 -13.77
CA LEU A 503 15.16 0.54 -13.20
C LEU A 503 16.27 0.17 -14.19
N ARG A 504 15.93 -0.05 -15.46
CA ARG A 504 16.92 -0.33 -16.53
C ARG A 504 17.97 0.78 -16.67
N GLN A 505 17.54 2.04 -16.58
CA GLN A 505 18.47 3.17 -16.65
C GLN A 505 19.44 3.18 -15.46
N LYS A 506 18.96 2.83 -14.25
CA LYS A 506 19.81 2.72 -13.06
C LYS A 506 20.80 1.55 -13.15
N GLU A 507 20.36 0.38 -13.65
CA GLU A 507 21.23 -0.78 -13.86
C GLU A 507 22.40 -0.48 -14.82
N GLN A 508 22.15 0.29 -15.89
CA GLN A 508 23.21 0.74 -16.79
C GLN A 508 24.25 1.62 -16.08
N VAL A 509 23.78 2.53 -15.21
CA VAL A 509 24.68 3.40 -14.43
C VAL A 509 25.52 2.59 -13.45
N VAL A 510 24.92 1.62 -12.74
CA VAL A 510 25.66 0.74 -11.81
C VAL A 510 26.76 -0.01 -12.55
N LYS A 511 26.47 -0.57 -13.74
CA LYS A 511 27.45 -1.28 -14.55
C LYS A 511 28.61 -0.39 -15.00
N CYS A 512 28.35 0.87 -15.33
CA CYS A 512 29.41 1.83 -15.63
C CYS A 512 30.27 2.16 -14.40
N LEU A 513 29.68 2.23 -13.21
CA LEU A 513 30.39 2.50 -11.96
C LEU A 513 31.28 1.32 -11.55
N GLU A 514 30.84 0.08 -11.71
CA GLU A 514 31.62 -1.13 -11.43
C GLU A 514 32.89 -1.20 -12.28
N VAL A 515 32.79 -0.91 -13.59
CA VAL A 515 33.95 -0.84 -14.48
C VAL A 515 34.94 0.23 -14.01
N SER A 516 34.45 1.42 -13.64
CA SER A 516 35.30 2.50 -13.14
C SER A 516 35.96 2.16 -11.79
N GLN A 517 35.30 1.36 -10.95
CA GLN A 517 35.86 0.91 -9.68
C GLN A 517 37.00 -0.10 -9.89
N GLN A 518 36.83 -1.06 -10.80
CA GLN A 518 37.87 -2.02 -11.14
C GLN A 518 39.14 -1.32 -11.69
N GLU A 519 38.96 -0.34 -12.58
CA GLU A 519 40.09 0.45 -13.12
C GLU A 519 40.86 1.20 -12.01
N LYS A 520 40.17 1.68 -10.97
CA LYS A 520 40.79 2.32 -9.81
C LYS A 520 41.54 1.34 -8.93
N GLU A 521 41.00 0.14 -8.70
CA GLU A 521 41.65 -0.90 -7.91
C GLU A 521 42.95 -1.37 -8.58
N ASP A 522 42.93 -1.60 -9.90
CA ASP A 522 44.12 -1.96 -10.68
C ASP A 522 45.19 -0.86 -10.61
N THR A 523 44.77 0.41 -10.68
CA THR A 523 45.67 1.56 -10.56
C THR A 523 46.29 1.66 -9.17
N ASN A 524 45.51 1.46 -8.11
CA ASN A 524 45.99 1.49 -6.73
C ASN A 524 47.00 0.36 -6.48
N GLN A 525 46.73 -0.85 -6.97
CA GLN A 525 47.63 -1.98 -6.84
C GLN A 525 48.98 -1.74 -7.54
N ALA A 526 48.96 -1.13 -8.73
CA ALA A 526 50.18 -0.71 -9.43
C ALA A 526 50.98 0.34 -8.65
N GLN A 527 50.30 1.30 -8.01
CA GLN A 527 50.96 2.31 -7.17
C GLN A 527 51.58 1.72 -5.90
N GLU A 528 50.91 0.74 -5.27
CA GLU A 528 51.40 0.07 -4.06
C GLU A 528 52.69 -0.72 -4.33
N ILE A 529 52.74 -1.45 -5.46
CA ILE A 529 53.96 -2.13 -5.92
C ILE A 529 55.11 -1.13 -6.12
N SER A 530 54.84 0.01 -6.77
CA SER A 530 55.84 1.07 -6.96
C SER A 530 56.31 1.68 -5.63
N LEU A 531 55.42 1.79 -4.64
CA LEU A 531 55.75 2.30 -3.31
C LEU A 531 56.70 1.35 -2.57
N GLN A 532 56.44 0.05 -2.62
CA GLN A 532 57.29 -0.98 -2.02
C GLN A 532 58.71 -1.01 -2.63
N GLU A 533 58.83 -0.80 -3.94
CA GLU A 533 60.13 -0.69 -4.61
C GLU A 533 60.92 0.55 -4.17
N LYS A 534 60.23 1.68 -4.00
CA LYS A 534 60.82 2.92 -3.48
C LYS A 534 61.24 2.78 -2.02
N GLU A 535 60.46 2.11 -1.18
CA GLU A 535 60.82 1.83 0.22
C GLU A 535 62.08 0.96 0.33
N LYS A 536 62.19 -0.09 -0.48
CA LYS A 536 63.42 -0.91 -0.57
C LYS A 536 64.62 -0.06 -1.00
N SER A 537 64.43 0.85 -1.94
CA SER A 537 65.48 1.77 -2.39
C SER A 537 65.91 2.74 -1.29
N ILE A 538 64.96 3.29 -0.53
CA ILE A 538 65.23 4.15 0.63
C ILE A 538 65.97 3.38 1.73
N GLN A 539 65.58 2.14 2.02
CA GLN A 539 66.28 1.30 3.00
C GLN A 539 67.74 1.06 2.59
N ASN A 540 67.99 0.77 1.32
CA ASN A 540 69.36 0.62 0.80
C ASN A 540 70.17 1.92 0.89
N LEU A 541 69.57 3.06 0.54
CA LEU A 541 70.21 4.37 0.70
C LEU A 541 70.49 4.72 2.16
N SER A 542 69.60 4.34 3.08
CA SER A 542 69.78 4.57 4.52
C SER A 542 70.92 3.73 5.11
N LYS A 543 71.11 2.48 4.64
CA LYS A 543 72.28 1.65 4.98
C LYS A 543 73.58 2.30 4.48
N LEU A 544 73.58 2.79 3.24
CA LEU A 544 74.73 3.46 2.64
C LEU A 544 75.05 4.79 3.36
N ALA A 545 74.03 5.52 3.78
CA ALA A 545 74.17 6.74 4.58
C ALA A 545 74.78 6.43 5.95
N ALA A 546 74.30 5.39 6.66
CA ALA A 546 74.86 4.97 7.94
C ALA A 546 76.33 4.52 7.82
N GLU A 547 76.72 3.92 6.71
CA GLU A 547 78.11 3.55 6.42
C GLU A 547 78.99 4.77 6.14
N LYS A 548 78.47 5.77 5.41
CA LYS A 548 79.14 7.08 5.25
C LYS A 548 79.22 7.87 6.56
N GLU A 549 78.22 7.79 7.42
CA GLU A 549 78.19 8.42 8.75
C GLU A 549 79.34 7.89 9.63
N ARG A 550 79.63 6.57 9.56
CA ARG A 550 80.79 5.96 10.27
C ARG A 550 82.13 6.49 9.76
N VAL A 551 82.25 6.73 8.45
CA VAL A 551 83.44 7.34 7.83
C VAL A 551 83.58 8.81 8.23
N ILE A 552 82.46 9.54 8.32
CA ILE A 552 82.41 10.93 8.79
C ILE A 552 82.77 11.02 10.27
N GLN A 553 82.27 10.12 11.14
CA GLN A 553 82.65 10.06 12.56
C GLN A 553 84.14 9.79 12.78
N ALA A 554 84.75 8.95 11.93
CA ALA A 554 86.21 8.74 11.92
C ALA A 554 86.97 10.02 11.51
N TYR A 555 86.40 10.83 10.60
CA TYR A 555 86.97 12.10 10.15
C TYR A 555 86.74 13.26 11.16
N GLU A 556 85.63 13.25 11.89
CA GLU A 556 85.25 14.28 12.88
C GLU A 556 86.07 14.19 14.18
N SER A 557 86.58 13.00 14.53
CA SER A 557 87.54 12.82 15.63
C SER A 557 88.85 13.60 15.45
N ARG A 558 89.22 13.93 14.19
CA ARG A 558 90.38 14.78 13.83
C ARG A 558 90.05 16.27 13.73
N ARG A 559 88.77 16.66 13.60
CA ARG A 559 88.37 18.04 13.26
C ARG A 559 87.93 18.90 14.46
N LYS A 560 87.47 18.32 15.57
CA LYS A 560 87.02 19.07 16.77
C LYS A 560 88.13 19.31 17.83
N ARG A 561 89.32 19.75 17.37
CA ARG A 561 90.33 20.50 18.16
C ARG A 561 90.35 22.01 17.79
N LYS A 562 89.40 22.47 16.98
CA LYS A 562 89.16 23.89 16.68
C LYS A 562 87.65 24.17 16.68
N GLU A 563 87.30 25.35 17.18
CA GLU A 563 85.99 25.99 17.12
C GLU A 563 84.86 25.38 17.97
N LYS A 564 85.00 25.63 19.26
CA LYS A 564 83.92 25.80 20.22
C LYS A 564 83.37 27.23 20.07
N LEU A 565 82.05 27.38 20.24
CA LEU A 565 81.23 28.61 20.16
C LEU A 565 80.91 29.03 18.70
N ARG A 566 79.69 29.41 18.32
CA ARG A 566 78.70 30.17 19.09
C ARG A 566 77.35 30.30 18.33
N ILE A 567 76.23 29.97 18.98
CA ILE A 567 74.90 30.66 18.94
C ILE A 567 74.17 30.62 17.57
N VAL A 568 72.92 30.17 17.40
CA VAL A 568 71.58 30.55 17.94
C VAL A 568 70.69 29.33 17.57
N ALA A 569 69.99 28.66 18.49
CA ALA A 569 68.68 29.02 19.05
C ALA A 569 67.58 29.28 18.00
N ASP A 570 66.35 28.97 18.41
CA ASP A 570 65.08 29.24 17.73
C ASP A 570 64.73 28.21 16.64
N ALA A 571 64.25 27.02 16.99
CA ALA A 571 62.93 26.78 17.59
C ALA A 571 61.77 27.29 16.71
N VAL A 572 60.90 26.34 16.39
CA VAL A 572 59.50 26.52 15.99
C VAL A 572 59.27 26.97 14.54
N GLY A 573 59.21 25.98 13.64
CA GLY A 573 58.75 26.16 12.26
C GLY A 573 57.90 24.99 11.79
N LEU A 574 56.61 25.04 12.17
CA LEU A 574 55.44 24.33 11.63
C LEU A 574 55.68 23.18 10.64
N ARG A 575 55.35 21.95 11.06
CA ARG A 575 54.93 20.89 10.11
C ARG A 575 54.16 19.76 10.81
N THR A 576 52.91 20.03 11.21
CA THR A 576 51.91 18.95 11.40
C THR A 576 50.49 19.52 11.34
N LEU A 577 49.94 19.61 10.14
CA LEU A 577 48.49 19.69 9.91
C LEU A 577 48.27 19.24 8.47
N MET A 578 48.07 17.93 8.29
CA MET A 578 47.23 17.33 7.25
C MET A 578 47.48 15.81 7.18
N SER A 579 46.89 15.11 8.14
CA SER A 579 46.30 13.80 7.96
C SER A 579 45.25 13.64 9.06
N ILE A 580 43.97 13.79 8.73
CA ILE A 580 42.88 13.50 9.67
C ILE A 580 42.31 12.15 9.25
N PRO A 581 42.61 11.05 9.97
CA PRO A 581 42.00 9.74 9.75
C PRO A 581 40.59 9.67 10.37
N ALA A 582 39.85 8.62 10.00
CA ALA A 582 38.47 8.28 10.38
C ALA A 582 38.22 8.03 11.89
N ARG A 583 38.63 8.96 12.76
CA ARG A 583 38.35 8.95 14.22
C ARG A 583 37.92 10.34 14.69
N ILE A 584 36.96 10.95 14.00
CA ILE A 584 36.24 12.11 14.54
C ILE A 584 35.07 11.57 15.39
N PRO A 585 35.04 11.78 16.72
CA PRO A 585 33.90 11.42 17.55
C PRO A 585 32.60 11.98 16.97
N ILE A 586 31.47 11.25 17.07
CA ILE A 586 30.15 11.64 16.51
C ILE A 586 29.77 13.10 16.85
N ILE A 587 30.24 13.61 18.00
CA ILE A 587 30.03 14.99 18.48
C ILE A 587 30.58 16.07 17.51
N PHE A 588 31.62 15.77 16.73
CA PHE A 588 32.32 16.71 15.85
C PHE A 588 31.98 16.53 14.35
N ARG A 589 30.97 15.72 14.00
CA ARG A 589 30.45 15.66 12.64
C ARG A 589 29.44 16.79 12.40
N PRO A 590 29.43 17.44 11.22
CA PRO A 590 28.44 18.46 10.91
C PRO A 590 27.03 17.84 10.89
N ARG A 591 26.06 18.53 11.48
CA ARG A 591 24.66 18.10 11.56
C ARG A 591 23.78 18.66 10.44
N LEU A 592 24.28 19.62 9.67
CA LEU A 592 23.64 20.06 8.43
C LEU A 592 23.58 18.89 7.43
N GLY A 593 22.41 18.69 6.84
CA GLY A 593 22.12 17.56 5.95
C GLY A 593 21.75 16.26 6.66
N TRP A 594 21.74 16.23 8.00
CA TRP A 594 21.17 15.11 8.77
C TRP A 594 19.79 15.47 9.28
N LEU A 595 18.80 14.81 8.68
CA LEU A 595 17.37 15.04 8.90
C LEU A 595 16.90 14.54 10.27
N ASN A 596 17.28 13.30 10.63
CA ASN A 596 16.94 12.69 11.92
C ASN A 596 18.17 12.70 12.83
N GLN A 597 18.21 13.61 13.81
CA GLN A 597 19.34 13.79 14.71
C GLN A 597 19.15 13.10 16.06
N TYR A 598 17.91 12.88 16.48
CA TYR A 598 17.49 12.20 17.71
C TYR A 598 16.04 11.72 17.56
N GLU A 599 15.60 10.86 18.49
CA GLU A 599 14.20 10.42 18.57
C GLU A 599 13.25 11.60 18.79
N GLY A 600 12.05 11.48 18.22
CA GLY A 600 11.02 12.51 18.29
C GLY A 600 10.73 12.91 19.73
N ARG A 601 10.79 14.22 19.98
CA ARG A 601 10.42 14.82 21.27
C ARG A 601 9.36 15.90 21.07
N PRO A 602 8.44 16.10 22.02
CA PRO A 602 7.43 17.13 21.87
C PRO A 602 8.05 18.49 21.60
N LEU A 603 7.49 19.24 20.64
CA LEU A 603 7.87 20.61 20.37
C LEU A 603 7.73 21.43 21.66
N LYS A 604 8.87 21.74 22.27
CA LYS A 604 8.86 22.71 23.37
C LYS A 604 8.68 24.07 22.73
N GLN A 605 7.60 24.76 23.10
CA GLN A 605 7.48 26.19 22.85
C GLN A 605 8.66 26.87 23.55
N GLU A 606 9.73 27.14 22.81
CA GLU A 606 10.76 28.07 23.25
C GLU A 606 10.10 29.44 23.27
N ARG A 607 9.43 29.78 24.39
CA ARG A 607 9.01 31.14 24.64
C ARG A 607 10.25 32.00 24.45
N SER A 608 10.19 32.95 23.52
CA SER A 608 11.26 33.93 23.35
C SER A 608 11.31 34.76 24.64
N PHE A 609 12.18 34.36 25.57
CA PHE A 609 12.41 35.13 26.77
C PHE A 609 13.37 36.26 26.42
N LEU A 610 12.96 37.49 26.77
CA LEU A 610 13.62 38.81 26.63
C LEU A 610 13.21 39.55 25.33
N ILE A 611 12.77 40.82 25.33
CA ILE A 611 12.96 41.97 26.25
C ILE A 611 11.60 42.71 26.39
N GLU A 612 11.39 43.49 27.45
CA GLU A 612 10.28 44.46 27.58
C GLU A 612 9.93 45.06 26.22
N SER A 613 8.65 44.97 25.85
CA SER A 613 8.13 45.46 24.59
C SER A 613 8.38 46.96 24.44
N GLU A 614 9.41 47.34 23.72
CA GLU A 614 9.27 48.54 22.91
C GLU A 614 8.23 48.21 21.86
N GLN A 615 7.07 48.87 21.96
CA GLN A 615 6.07 48.84 20.91
C GLN A 615 6.78 49.13 19.59
N LEU A 616 6.63 48.23 18.61
CA LEU A 616 7.11 48.48 17.25
C LEU A 616 6.54 49.83 16.79
N ASN A 617 7.42 50.80 16.50
CA ASN A 617 7.00 52.12 16.03
C ASN A 617 6.19 52.03 14.71
N ALA A 618 6.39 50.96 13.93
CA ALA A 618 5.59 50.59 12.77
C ALA A 618 5.62 49.07 12.56
N TYR A 619 4.49 48.48 12.21
CA TYR A 619 4.38 47.09 11.77
C TYR A 619 4.43 47.07 10.23
N PRO A 620 5.60 46.82 9.60
CA PRO A 620 5.68 46.70 8.14
C PRO A 620 4.75 45.59 7.66
N MET A 621 4.14 45.76 6.51
CA MET A 621 3.25 44.75 5.97
C MET A 621 4.06 43.53 5.54
N ILE A 622 3.67 42.34 6.03
CA ILE A 622 4.31 41.07 5.69
C ILE A 622 3.32 40.27 4.85
N SER A 623 3.74 39.85 3.65
CA SER A 623 2.99 38.97 2.78
C SER A 623 3.57 37.57 2.82
N ILE A 624 2.71 36.58 3.09
CA ILE A 624 3.06 35.17 3.07
C ILE A 624 2.18 34.47 2.04
N VAL A 625 2.80 33.64 1.22
CA VAL A 625 2.10 32.77 0.28
C VAL A 625 2.34 31.31 0.65
N THR A 626 1.29 30.50 0.68
CA THR A 626 1.43 29.05 0.83
C THR A 626 1.00 28.36 -0.45
N PRO A 627 1.92 27.73 -1.20
CA PRO A 627 1.54 26.81 -2.27
C PRO A 627 1.03 25.50 -1.66
N SER A 628 -0.07 24.97 -2.19
CA SER A 628 -0.70 23.74 -1.71
C SER A 628 -1.07 22.81 -2.86
N PHE A 629 -0.89 21.49 -2.69
CA PHE A 629 -1.38 20.48 -3.63
C PHE A 629 -1.45 19.10 -2.96
N ASN A 630 -2.66 18.62 -2.70
CA ASN A 630 -2.98 17.40 -1.96
C ASN A 630 -2.34 17.36 -0.56
N GLN A 631 -2.68 18.34 0.27
CA GLN A 631 -2.03 18.63 1.56
C GLN A 631 -3.03 18.76 2.70
N ALA A 632 -4.20 18.13 2.59
CA ALA A 632 -5.26 18.19 3.60
C ALA A 632 -4.76 17.90 5.02
N ASN A 633 -3.85 16.93 5.15
CA ASN A 633 -3.29 16.50 6.43
C ASN A 633 -2.42 17.55 7.15
N PHE A 634 -1.87 18.53 6.43
CA PHE A 634 -0.88 19.46 7.00
C PHE A 634 -1.28 20.93 6.87
N ILE A 635 -2.00 21.30 5.82
CA ILE A 635 -2.29 22.71 5.49
C ILE A 635 -2.97 23.47 6.63
N GLY A 636 -3.86 22.82 7.39
CA GLY A 636 -4.49 23.44 8.57
C GLY A 636 -3.47 23.86 9.64
N LYS A 637 -2.54 22.97 10.01
CA LYS A 637 -1.48 23.28 10.99
C LYS A 637 -0.56 24.39 10.50
N THR A 638 -0.25 24.39 9.21
CA THR A 638 0.54 25.44 8.54
C THR A 638 -0.16 26.79 8.66
N ILE A 639 -1.45 26.85 8.31
CA ILE A 639 -2.25 28.08 8.41
C ILE A 639 -2.33 28.56 9.86
N ASP A 640 -2.60 27.67 10.81
CA ASP A 640 -2.66 28.00 12.23
C ASP A 640 -1.33 28.55 12.75
N SER A 641 -0.20 28.02 12.29
CA SER A 641 1.14 28.50 12.69
C SER A 641 1.41 29.94 12.26
N VAL A 642 0.81 30.38 11.14
CA VAL A 642 0.91 31.74 10.60
C VAL A 642 -0.10 32.66 11.29
N LEU A 643 -1.36 32.26 11.39
CA LEU A 643 -2.41 33.10 11.98
C LEU A 643 -2.21 33.31 13.49
N SER A 644 -1.70 32.31 14.20
CA SER A 644 -1.41 32.40 15.65
C SER A 644 -0.28 33.37 16.00
N GLN A 645 0.45 33.90 15.02
CA GLN A 645 1.43 34.98 15.22
C GLN A 645 0.76 36.29 15.64
N ASN A 646 -0.55 36.46 15.39
CA ASN A 646 -1.33 37.65 15.70
C ASN A 646 -0.67 38.95 15.18
N TYR A 647 -0.02 38.88 14.01
CA TYR A 647 0.67 40.01 13.42
C TYR A 647 -0.35 40.96 12.74
N PRO A 648 -0.43 42.24 13.13
CA PRO A 648 -1.56 43.10 12.77
C PRO A 648 -1.57 43.55 11.30
N ASN A 649 -0.46 43.43 10.59
CA ASN A 649 -0.31 43.88 9.21
C ASN A 649 0.14 42.72 8.30
N LEU A 650 -0.53 41.58 8.44
CA LEU A 650 -0.26 40.35 7.69
C LEU A 650 -1.19 40.26 6.49
N GLU A 651 -0.61 40.02 5.31
CA GLU A 651 -1.30 39.46 4.15
C GLU A 651 -0.95 37.97 4.06
N PHE A 652 -1.93 37.09 4.08
CA PHE A 652 -1.71 35.66 3.97
C PHE A 652 -2.60 35.05 2.89
N PHE A 653 -1.96 34.55 1.84
CA PHE A 653 -2.63 33.99 0.66
C PHE A 653 -2.28 32.52 0.47
N VAL A 654 -3.26 31.69 0.15
CA VAL A 654 -3.02 30.26 -0.18
C VAL A 654 -3.33 30.02 -1.65
N GLN A 655 -2.34 29.54 -2.41
CA GLN A 655 -2.53 29.13 -3.80
C GLN A 655 -2.52 27.60 -3.88
N ASP A 656 -3.69 27.02 -4.10
CA ASP A 656 -3.88 25.59 -4.27
C ASP A 656 -3.83 25.18 -5.76
N GLY A 657 -3.09 24.12 -6.05
CA GLY A 657 -2.81 23.61 -7.40
C GLY A 657 -3.91 22.73 -7.99
N GLY A 658 -5.16 22.89 -7.54
CA GLY A 658 -6.29 22.06 -7.95
C GLY A 658 -6.29 20.70 -7.25
N SER A 659 -6.17 20.72 -5.91
CA SER A 659 -6.15 19.51 -5.08
C SER A 659 -7.41 18.66 -5.26
N SER A 660 -7.23 17.34 -5.23
CA SER A 660 -8.29 16.33 -5.31
C SER A 660 -8.64 15.70 -3.95
N ASP A 661 -7.88 16.05 -2.91
CA ASP A 661 -8.17 15.69 -1.51
C ASP A 661 -8.98 16.82 -0.83
N GLU A 662 -9.11 16.75 0.49
CA GLU A 662 -9.89 17.68 1.31
C GLU A 662 -9.23 19.06 1.50
N THR A 663 -8.10 19.34 0.85
CA THR A 663 -7.37 20.60 1.01
C THR A 663 -8.28 21.80 0.83
N VAL A 664 -9.12 21.79 -0.21
CA VAL A 664 -10.04 22.89 -0.52
C VAL A 664 -11.09 23.08 0.56
N ASP A 665 -11.55 22.00 1.19
CA ASP A 665 -12.52 22.08 2.27
C ASP A 665 -11.89 22.66 3.54
N VAL A 666 -10.65 22.27 3.86
CA VAL A 666 -9.87 22.92 4.93
C VAL A 666 -9.71 24.43 4.67
N LEU A 667 -9.42 24.85 3.44
CA LEU A 667 -9.30 26.27 3.10
C LEU A 667 -10.61 27.05 3.29
N LYS A 668 -11.77 26.44 2.96
CA LYS A 668 -13.08 27.05 3.19
C LYS A 668 -13.34 27.31 4.67
N GLU A 669 -12.89 26.44 5.57
CA GLU A 669 -13.04 26.62 7.03
C GLU A 669 -12.26 27.81 7.59
N TYR A 670 -11.16 28.20 6.94
CA TYR A 670 -10.43 29.40 7.32
C TYR A 670 -11.12 30.68 6.86
N GLY A 671 -11.77 30.65 5.70
CA GLY A 671 -12.60 31.75 5.19
C GLY A 671 -11.87 33.09 5.22
N ASP A 672 -12.54 34.10 5.77
CA ASP A 672 -12.05 35.49 5.84
C ASP A 672 -10.84 35.72 6.77
N ARG A 673 -10.34 34.67 7.45
CA ARG A 673 -9.09 34.75 8.22
C ARG A 673 -7.86 34.80 7.31
N LEU A 674 -7.98 34.33 6.07
CA LEU A 674 -6.97 34.49 5.04
C LEU A 674 -7.25 35.78 4.26
N THR A 675 -6.19 36.40 3.75
CA THR A 675 -6.36 37.52 2.79
C THR A 675 -7.02 37.04 1.50
N GLY A 676 -6.76 35.78 1.13
CA GLY A 676 -7.46 35.09 0.06
C GLY A 676 -6.91 33.68 -0.14
N TRP A 677 -7.63 32.90 -0.93
CA TRP A 677 -7.12 31.66 -1.47
C TRP A 677 -7.77 31.37 -2.83
N GLU A 678 -7.09 30.58 -3.64
CA GLU A 678 -7.58 30.15 -4.95
C GLU A 678 -7.14 28.71 -5.20
N SER A 679 -8.03 27.89 -5.75
CA SER A 679 -7.73 26.50 -6.14
C SER A 679 -7.92 26.34 -7.64
N GLU A 680 -6.81 26.16 -8.35
CA GLU A 680 -6.79 25.93 -9.79
C GLU A 680 -5.59 25.08 -10.17
N SER A 681 -5.75 24.23 -11.18
CA SER A 681 -4.66 23.40 -11.69
C SER A 681 -3.44 24.25 -12.07
N ASP A 682 -2.27 23.84 -11.60
CA ASP A 682 -0.98 24.45 -11.90
C ASP A 682 0.01 23.47 -12.52
N ASN A 683 1.13 24.00 -13.00
CA ASN A 683 2.27 23.26 -13.53
C ASN A 683 3.31 22.99 -12.44
N GLY A 684 2.96 23.06 -11.16
CA GLY A 684 3.81 22.83 -10.02
C GLY A 684 4.04 24.06 -9.13
N GLN A 685 4.65 23.79 -7.98
CA GLN A 685 4.83 24.71 -6.85
C GLN A 685 5.40 26.09 -7.20
N SER A 686 6.36 26.20 -8.12
CA SER A 686 6.89 27.51 -8.53
C SER A 686 5.81 28.41 -9.14
N GLN A 687 4.92 27.83 -9.96
CA GLN A 687 3.80 28.57 -10.54
C GLN A 687 2.80 28.97 -9.46
N ALA A 688 2.51 28.08 -8.51
CA ALA A 688 1.64 28.39 -7.37
C ALA A 688 2.20 29.57 -6.55
N ILE A 689 3.51 29.56 -6.25
CA ILE A 689 4.17 30.65 -5.53
C ILE A 689 4.07 31.95 -6.34
N ASN A 690 4.37 31.92 -7.63
CA ASN A 690 4.27 33.10 -8.50
C ASN A 690 2.86 33.69 -8.51
N ARG A 691 1.85 32.85 -8.75
CA ARG A 691 0.43 33.26 -8.76
C ARG A 691 0.01 33.85 -7.43
N GLY A 692 0.36 33.20 -6.32
CA GLY A 692 0.04 33.70 -4.99
C GLY A 692 0.74 35.02 -4.67
N LEU A 693 2.04 35.19 -5.00
CA LEU A 693 2.78 36.41 -4.68
C LEU A 693 2.28 37.63 -5.47
N VAL A 694 1.74 37.41 -6.67
CA VAL A 694 1.05 38.45 -7.46
C VAL A 694 -0.17 39.02 -6.73
N GLN A 695 -0.82 38.24 -5.86
CA GLN A 695 -1.97 38.69 -5.07
C GLN A 695 -1.58 39.49 -3.81
N THR A 696 -0.29 39.77 -3.62
CA THR A 696 0.22 40.40 -2.39
C THR A 696 0.88 41.74 -2.64
N SER A 697 0.83 42.63 -1.64
CA SER A 697 1.35 44.00 -1.71
C SER A 697 2.37 44.36 -0.62
N GLY A 698 2.54 43.51 0.39
CA GLY A 698 3.39 43.76 1.55
C GLY A 698 4.86 44.02 1.23
N GLU A 699 5.49 44.85 2.07
CA GLU A 699 6.88 45.29 1.95
C GLU A 699 7.88 44.14 2.16
N ILE A 700 7.52 43.22 3.06
CA ILE A 700 8.29 42.01 3.37
C ILE A 700 7.50 40.83 2.81
N MET A 701 8.20 39.90 2.17
CA MET A 701 7.65 38.75 1.48
C MET A 701 8.24 37.46 2.05
N ALA A 702 7.43 36.42 2.09
CA ALA A 702 7.85 35.03 2.32
C ALA A 702 6.91 34.09 1.56
N TRP A 703 7.35 32.85 1.36
CA TRP A 703 6.43 31.74 1.15
C TRP A 703 6.66 30.69 2.22
N LEU A 704 5.65 29.87 2.52
CA LEU A 704 5.71 28.79 3.48
C LEU A 704 5.02 27.57 2.86
N ASN A 705 5.72 26.45 2.74
CA ASN A 705 5.11 25.25 2.18
C ASN A 705 3.97 24.75 3.08
N SER A 706 2.98 24.11 2.47
CA SER A 706 1.78 23.61 3.12
C SER A 706 2.02 22.57 4.22
N ASP A 707 3.22 22.00 4.30
CA ASP A 707 3.65 21.01 5.29
C ASP A 707 4.55 21.56 6.41
N ASP A 708 5.02 22.80 6.29
CA ASP A 708 5.97 23.44 7.21
C ASP A 708 5.29 24.41 8.19
N LEU A 709 5.93 24.74 9.32
CA LEU A 709 5.35 25.62 10.34
C LEU A 709 6.22 26.86 10.60
N LEU A 710 5.60 28.01 10.86
CA LEU A 710 6.29 29.11 11.54
C LEU A 710 6.33 28.86 13.05
N LEU A 711 7.45 29.24 13.67
CA LEU A 711 7.56 29.19 15.13
C LEU A 711 6.97 30.46 15.77
N PRO A 712 6.55 30.39 17.05
CA PRO A 712 6.02 31.55 17.75
C PRO A 712 6.94 32.78 17.67
N ASP A 713 6.35 33.97 17.62
CA ASP A 713 7.03 35.27 17.54
C ASP A 713 7.78 35.58 16.23
N THR A 714 7.80 34.68 15.25
CA THR A 714 8.61 34.81 14.03
C THR A 714 8.33 36.11 13.28
N LEU A 715 7.06 36.45 13.03
CA LEU A 715 6.72 37.65 12.24
C LEU A 715 7.12 38.94 12.95
N ARG A 716 6.96 38.98 14.28
CA ARG A 716 7.41 40.10 15.11
C ARG A 716 8.94 40.24 15.06
N ILE A 717 9.68 39.14 15.24
CA ILE A 717 11.15 39.13 15.19
C ILE A 717 11.66 39.64 13.84
N VAL A 718 11.06 39.17 12.74
CA VAL A 718 11.40 39.57 11.37
C VAL A 718 11.13 41.07 11.16
N ALA A 719 9.96 41.55 11.57
CA ALA A 719 9.60 42.96 11.47
C ALA A 719 10.55 43.87 12.26
N GLU A 720 10.85 43.51 13.52
CA GLU A 720 11.81 44.23 14.35
C GLU A 720 13.20 44.28 13.72
N TYR A 721 13.65 43.17 13.13
CA TYR A 721 14.95 43.09 12.47
C TYR A 721 15.02 44.02 11.27
N PHE A 722 14.04 43.95 10.36
CA PHE A 722 14.01 44.81 9.17
C PHE A 722 13.89 46.30 9.50
N ASN A 723 13.14 46.66 10.55
CA ASN A 723 13.04 48.05 11.01
C ASN A 723 14.38 48.58 11.57
N LYS A 724 15.11 47.76 12.33
CA LYS A 724 16.43 48.13 12.89
C LYS A 724 17.54 48.11 11.84
N HIS A 725 17.35 47.34 10.76
CA HIS A 725 18.33 47.11 9.71
C HIS A 725 17.74 47.43 8.33
N PRO A 726 17.47 48.71 8.02
CA PRO A 726 16.87 49.10 6.73
C PRO A 726 17.76 48.79 5.53
N ASP A 727 19.06 48.52 5.75
CA ASP A 727 20.02 48.18 4.71
C ASP A 727 20.12 46.67 4.43
N VAL A 728 19.37 45.84 5.16
CA VAL A 728 19.27 44.39 4.95
C VAL A 728 18.08 44.08 4.04
N ASP A 729 18.31 43.21 3.05
CA ASP A 729 17.33 42.83 2.04
C ASP A 729 16.68 41.47 2.30
N VAL A 730 17.43 40.53 2.89
CA VAL A 730 17.00 39.15 3.13
C VAL A 730 17.42 38.74 4.54
N VAL A 731 16.51 38.17 5.30
CA VAL A 731 16.77 37.55 6.61
C VAL A 731 16.41 36.07 6.56
N TYR A 732 17.11 35.26 7.35
CA TYR A 732 16.76 33.85 7.56
C TYR A 732 17.21 33.39 8.95
N GLY A 733 16.60 32.30 9.42
CA GLY A 733 16.78 31.79 10.78
C GLY A 733 17.47 30.43 10.84
N ASN A 734 17.52 29.88 12.05
CA ASN A 734 17.71 28.45 12.29
C ASN A 734 16.40 27.70 12.02
N ARG A 735 16.46 26.41 11.69
CA ARG A 735 15.28 25.55 11.51
C ARG A 735 15.19 24.43 12.54
N LEU A 736 13.97 24.13 12.97
CA LEU A 736 13.63 22.84 13.57
C LEU A 736 13.31 21.83 12.46
N MET A 737 13.54 20.56 12.74
CA MET A 737 13.04 19.47 11.91
C MET A 737 12.02 18.70 12.73
N ILE A 738 10.86 18.45 12.13
CA ILE A 738 9.74 17.74 12.74
C ILE A 738 9.33 16.55 11.88
N ASP A 739 8.81 15.50 12.49
CA ASP A 739 8.22 14.36 11.77
C ASP A 739 6.72 14.58 11.47
N ASP A 740 6.09 13.53 10.95
CA ASP A 740 4.67 13.46 10.58
C ASP A 740 3.74 13.78 11.77
N GLU A 741 4.21 13.54 13.00
CA GLU A 741 3.47 13.72 14.25
C GLU A 741 3.78 15.07 14.95
N ASP A 742 4.43 16.01 14.26
CA ASP A 742 4.91 17.28 14.82
C ASP A 742 6.00 17.14 15.91
N MET A 743 6.65 15.98 16.02
CA MET A 743 7.69 15.78 17.02
C MET A 743 9.03 16.30 16.50
N GLU A 744 9.76 17.03 17.35
CA GLU A 744 11.07 17.56 17.01
C GLU A 744 12.10 16.42 16.91
N ILE A 745 12.67 16.25 15.73
CA ILE A 745 13.65 15.19 15.41
C ILE A 745 15.05 15.75 15.11
N GLY A 746 15.19 17.07 15.01
CA GLY A 746 16.48 17.71 14.83
C GLY A 746 16.48 19.22 14.77
N ARG A 747 17.68 19.81 14.79
CA ARG A 747 17.91 21.26 14.77
C ARG A 747 19.04 21.60 13.83
N TRP A 748 18.87 22.61 12.97
CA TRP A 748 19.98 23.18 12.20
C TRP A 748 20.34 24.55 12.77
N ILE A 749 21.48 24.59 13.46
CA ILE A 749 22.09 25.84 13.92
C ILE A 749 23.05 26.32 12.85
N LEU A 750 22.74 27.45 12.22
CA LEU A 750 23.55 27.96 11.12
C LEU A 750 24.68 28.86 11.64
N PRO A 751 25.87 28.83 11.02
CA PRO A 751 26.88 29.84 11.21
C PRO A 751 26.50 31.13 10.48
N TYR A 752 27.31 32.18 10.63
CA TYR A 752 27.14 33.43 9.89
C TYR A 752 27.04 33.22 8.38
N HIS A 753 26.26 34.09 7.74
CA HIS A 753 26.03 34.07 6.31
C HIS A 753 27.34 34.08 5.50
N SER A 754 27.38 33.27 4.44
CA SER A 754 28.54 33.17 3.55
C SER A 754 28.12 33.13 2.08
N ASN A 755 28.24 34.28 1.42
CA ASN A 755 28.10 34.40 -0.03
C ASN A 755 29.05 33.46 -0.80
N LYS A 756 30.22 33.15 -0.21
CA LYS A 756 31.15 32.18 -0.80
C LYS A 756 30.59 30.77 -0.75
N ALA A 757 29.96 30.37 0.36
CA ALA A 757 29.37 29.05 0.52
C ALA A 757 28.12 28.87 -0.35
N LEU A 758 27.31 29.92 -0.53
CA LEU A 758 26.11 29.91 -1.38
C LEU A 758 26.39 29.51 -2.83
N ASN A 759 27.60 29.75 -3.35
CA ASN A 759 27.98 29.28 -4.70
C ASN A 759 28.09 27.75 -4.82
N TRP A 760 28.12 27.03 -3.70
CA TRP A 760 28.43 25.60 -3.64
C TRP A 760 27.30 24.78 -3.03
N ALA A 761 26.55 25.34 -2.07
CA ALA A 761 25.42 24.67 -1.46
C ALA A 761 24.37 25.66 -0.99
N ASP A 762 23.13 25.20 -1.07
CA ASP A 762 22.04 25.81 -0.35
C ASP A 762 22.11 25.41 1.13
N PHE A 763 22.13 26.42 2.00
CA PHE A 763 22.13 26.25 3.44
C PHE A 763 21.09 27.15 4.12
N ILE A 764 20.35 27.96 3.36
CA ILE A 764 19.36 28.89 3.89
C ILE A 764 18.03 28.15 3.93
N PRO A 765 17.47 27.85 5.11
CA PRO A 765 16.21 27.13 5.19
C PRO A 765 15.07 28.00 4.71
N GLN A 766 14.37 27.51 3.69
CA GLN A 766 13.32 28.24 3.00
C GLN A 766 12.22 28.72 3.95
N GLU A 767 11.75 27.84 4.83
CA GLU A 767 10.67 28.10 5.80
C GLU A 767 11.02 29.16 6.86
N THR A 768 12.27 29.62 6.87
CA THR A 768 12.78 30.66 7.77
C THR A 768 13.10 31.98 7.06
N MET A 769 12.99 32.01 5.72
CA MET A 769 13.50 33.09 4.88
C MET A 769 12.43 34.15 4.61
N PHE A 770 12.78 35.41 4.84
CA PHE A 770 11.95 36.58 4.52
C PHE A 770 12.81 37.59 3.75
N TRP A 771 12.22 38.28 2.77
CA TRP A 771 12.94 39.27 1.97
C TRP A 771 12.10 40.52 1.70
N ARG A 772 12.75 41.61 1.33
CA ARG A 772 12.06 42.83 0.91
C ARG A 772 11.52 42.70 -0.50
N ARG A 773 10.32 43.22 -0.78
CA ARG A 773 9.79 43.31 -2.14
C ARG A 773 10.74 44.03 -3.09
N SER A 774 11.47 45.03 -2.60
CA SER A 774 12.48 45.73 -3.40
C SER A 774 13.59 44.83 -3.95
N ILE A 775 13.99 43.76 -3.24
CA ILE A 775 14.98 42.82 -3.76
C ILE A 775 14.35 41.76 -4.67
N TRP A 776 13.09 41.39 -4.40
CA TRP A 776 12.27 40.59 -5.30
C TRP A 776 12.19 41.22 -6.69
N ASP A 777 11.75 42.47 -6.77
CA ASP A 777 11.58 43.20 -8.04
C ASP A 777 12.91 43.35 -8.79
N LYS A 778 14.00 43.68 -8.08
CA LYS A 778 15.35 43.79 -8.66
C LYS A 778 15.88 42.48 -9.22
N SER A 779 15.38 41.34 -8.73
CA SER A 779 15.84 40.00 -9.11
C SER A 779 15.04 39.35 -10.24
N GLY A 780 14.02 40.05 -10.76
CA GLY A 780 13.15 39.59 -11.84
C GLY A 780 11.67 39.52 -11.46
N GLY A 781 11.34 39.53 -10.16
CA GLY A 781 9.95 39.53 -9.71
C GLY A 781 9.20 38.22 -9.88
N GLU A 782 9.91 37.10 -10.02
CA GLU A 782 9.34 35.76 -10.23
C GLU A 782 10.25 34.65 -9.66
N ILE A 783 9.68 33.48 -9.40
CA ILE A 783 10.38 32.19 -9.26
C ILE A 783 10.52 31.59 -10.67
N ASP A 784 11.72 31.09 -11.00
CA ASP A 784 11.95 30.39 -12.27
C ASP A 784 11.24 29.02 -12.23
N GLU A 785 10.12 28.93 -12.96
CA GLU A 785 9.27 27.73 -13.01
C GLU A 785 9.95 26.50 -13.65
N SER A 786 11.12 26.67 -14.27
CA SER A 786 11.94 25.55 -14.75
C SER A 786 12.61 24.76 -13.63
N PHE A 787 12.62 25.28 -12.40
CA PHE A 787 13.05 24.54 -11.22
C PHE A 787 11.87 23.86 -10.54
N ARG A 788 12.02 22.58 -10.19
CA ARG A 788 11.04 21.78 -9.45
C ARG A 788 11.51 21.41 -8.05
N PHE A 789 12.80 21.59 -7.76
CA PHE A 789 13.44 21.24 -6.50
C PHE A 789 14.24 22.41 -5.93
N ALA A 790 15.19 22.99 -6.68
CA ALA A 790 16.14 24.00 -6.18
C ALA A 790 15.69 25.44 -6.46
N MET A 791 14.38 25.70 -6.41
CA MET A 791 13.78 27.00 -6.77
C MET A 791 14.09 28.11 -5.75
N ASP A 792 14.18 27.74 -4.47
CA ASP A 792 14.68 28.58 -3.39
C ASP A 792 16.12 28.98 -3.62
N TRP A 793 16.99 28.01 -3.91
CA TRP A 793 18.40 28.28 -4.14
C TRP A 793 18.61 29.16 -5.36
N ASP A 794 17.86 28.93 -6.44
CA ASP A 794 17.89 29.80 -7.62
C ASP A 794 17.55 31.26 -7.25
N LEU A 795 16.45 31.47 -6.52
CA LEU A 795 16.03 32.80 -6.08
C LEU A 795 17.09 33.46 -5.21
N ILE A 796 17.65 32.73 -4.24
CA ILE A 796 18.74 33.21 -3.38
C ILE A 796 19.94 33.65 -4.22
N MET A 797 20.31 32.88 -5.24
CA MET A 797 21.41 33.25 -6.15
C MET A 797 21.08 34.50 -6.96
N ARG A 798 19.82 34.69 -7.39
CA ARG A 798 19.36 35.91 -8.06
C ARG A 798 19.35 37.11 -7.13
N PHE A 799 18.90 36.98 -5.88
CA PHE A 799 19.03 38.02 -4.85
C PHE A 799 20.49 38.42 -4.64
N LYS A 800 21.38 37.44 -4.44
CA LYS A 800 22.83 37.66 -4.33
C LYS A 800 23.38 38.42 -5.53
N LYS A 801 22.98 38.05 -6.76
CA LYS A 801 23.41 38.71 -8.00
C LYS A 801 22.84 40.13 -8.12
N ALA A 802 21.65 40.38 -7.60
CA ALA A 802 21.03 41.70 -7.51
C ALA A 802 21.62 42.59 -6.39
N GLY A 803 22.60 42.08 -5.64
CA GLY A 803 23.33 42.82 -4.61
C GLY A 803 22.69 42.77 -3.23
N ALA A 804 21.83 41.78 -2.97
CA ALA A 804 21.15 41.61 -1.69
C ALA A 804 22.14 41.52 -0.52
N LYS A 805 21.83 42.21 0.57
CA LYS A 805 22.45 41.96 1.88
C LYS A 805 21.63 40.94 2.66
N PHE A 806 22.26 39.80 2.92
CA PHE A 806 21.68 38.73 3.72
C PHE A 806 22.09 38.84 5.18
N ALA A 807 21.16 38.57 6.08
CA ALA A 807 21.41 38.46 7.51
C ALA A 807 20.87 37.15 8.08
N HIS A 808 21.66 36.52 8.95
CA HIS A 808 21.23 35.38 9.74
C HIS A 808 20.74 35.88 11.10
N ILE A 809 19.49 35.57 11.45
CA ILE A 809 18.93 35.78 12.78
C ILE A 809 19.18 34.49 13.57
N PRO A 810 19.94 34.52 14.69
CA PRO A 810 20.27 33.33 15.47
C PRO A 810 19.10 32.88 16.36
N ARG A 811 17.92 32.70 15.74
CA ARG A 811 16.66 32.23 16.35
C ARG A 811 16.06 31.15 15.45
N PHE A 812 15.31 30.24 16.05
CA PHE A 812 14.48 29.33 15.25
C PHE A 812 13.25 30.09 14.78
N LEU A 813 13.07 30.19 13.46
CA LEU A 813 11.95 30.93 12.86
C LEU A 813 10.90 29.98 12.23
N GLY A 814 11.31 28.77 11.88
CA GLY A 814 10.43 27.79 11.23
C GLY A 814 10.79 26.36 11.60
N ALA A 815 9.86 25.46 11.34
CA ALA A 815 9.99 24.03 11.49
C ALA A 815 9.69 23.35 10.14
N PHE A 816 10.68 22.60 9.66
CA PHE A 816 10.61 21.82 8.43
C PHE A 816 10.10 20.41 8.71
N ARG A 817 9.02 19.99 8.06
CA ARG A 817 8.47 18.64 8.25
C ARG A 817 9.18 17.62 7.39
N ILE A 818 9.32 16.39 7.90
CA ILE A 818 9.98 15.27 7.22
C ILE A 818 9.02 14.11 7.15
N HIS A 819 8.42 13.87 5.97
CA HIS A 819 7.44 12.82 5.73
C HIS A 819 7.68 12.06 4.42
N GLY A 820 7.11 10.86 4.30
CA GLY A 820 7.35 9.93 3.18
C GLY A 820 6.90 10.43 1.80
N ALA A 821 5.91 11.34 1.76
CA ALA A 821 5.39 11.94 0.53
C ALA A 821 6.09 13.25 0.12
N GLN A 822 7.06 13.72 0.92
CA GLN A 822 7.72 15.00 0.65
C GLN A 822 8.57 14.97 -0.63
N LYS A 823 8.58 16.06 -1.40
CA LYS A 823 9.39 16.19 -2.64
C LYS A 823 10.90 16.06 -2.37
N THR A 824 11.35 16.59 -1.23
CA THR A 824 12.77 16.62 -0.84
C THR A 824 13.35 15.21 -0.65
N SER A 825 12.57 14.26 -0.15
CA SER A 825 12.97 12.86 0.03
C SER A 825 12.76 12.02 -1.24
N SER A 826 11.70 12.29 -2.00
CA SER A 826 11.30 11.49 -3.17
C SER A 826 12.06 11.79 -4.47
N VAL A 827 12.61 13.01 -4.66
CA VAL A 827 13.14 13.45 -5.97
C VAL A 827 14.61 13.92 -5.96
N ILE A 828 15.27 13.99 -4.79
CA ILE A 828 16.65 14.50 -4.64
C ILE A 828 17.68 13.81 -5.55
N ASN A 829 17.57 12.49 -5.70
CA ASN A 829 18.54 11.66 -6.44
C ASN A 829 18.41 11.74 -7.97
N LYS A 830 17.41 12.46 -8.52
CA LYS A 830 17.23 12.63 -9.97
C LYS A 830 17.17 14.08 -10.39
N ILE A 831 16.19 14.84 -9.88
CA ILE A 831 15.96 16.22 -10.29
C ILE A 831 16.80 17.18 -9.43
N GLY A 832 16.86 16.94 -8.12
CA GLY A 832 17.60 17.80 -7.19
C GLY A 832 19.08 17.94 -7.55
N ILE A 833 19.79 16.82 -7.81
CA ILE A 833 21.20 16.87 -8.22
C ILE A 833 21.39 17.65 -9.54
N GLN A 834 20.53 17.44 -10.54
CA GLN A 834 20.65 18.12 -11.83
C GLN A 834 20.43 19.63 -11.69
N GLU A 835 19.40 20.05 -10.98
CA GLU A 835 19.10 21.47 -10.75
C GLU A 835 20.18 22.15 -9.91
N MET A 836 20.63 21.50 -8.83
CA MET A 836 21.74 21.97 -8.02
C MET A 836 23.02 22.13 -8.84
N THR A 837 23.32 21.16 -9.71
CA THR A 837 24.46 21.23 -10.62
C THR A 837 24.30 22.34 -11.66
N ARG A 838 23.09 22.55 -12.21
CA ARG A 838 22.79 23.66 -13.11
C ARG A 838 23.08 25.01 -12.46
N ILE A 839 22.67 25.22 -11.21
CA ILE A 839 22.98 26.44 -10.45
C ILE A 839 24.48 26.56 -10.22
N ARG A 840 25.16 25.50 -9.74
CA ARG A 840 26.62 25.54 -9.55
C ARG A 840 27.37 25.86 -10.83
N SER A 841 26.98 25.26 -11.95
CA SER A 841 27.59 25.50 -13.26
C SER A 841 27.38 26.93 -13.73
N ARG A 842 26.17 27.47 -13.56
CA ARG A 842 25.85 28.88 -13.87
C ARG A 842 26.72 29.84 -13.07
N GLU A 843 26.86 29.59 -11.78
CA GLU A 843 27.48 30.53 -10.84
C GLU A 843 29.01 30.44 -10.81
N ASN A 844 29.57 29.27 -11.11
CA ASN A 844 31.02 29.05 -11.12
C ASN A 844 31.62 29.03 -12.53
N GLY A 845 30.79 28.98 -13.59
CA GLY A 845 31.22 28.98 -14.99
C GLY A 845 31.74 27.63 -15.51
N TYR A 846 31.64 26.58 -14.71
CA TYR A 846 31.98 25.20 -15.05
C TYR A 846 31.24 24.23 -14.14
N GLU A 847 31.07 22.99 -14.57
CA GLU A 847 30.47 21.93 -13.75
C GLU A 847 31.48 21.41 -12.71
N PRO A 848 31.27 21.65 -11.40
CA PRO A 848 32.27 21.31 -10.40
C PRO A 848 32.17 19.83 -9.98
N SER A 849 33.32 19.20 -9.81
CA SER A 849 33.38 17.85 -9.23
C SER A 849 32.96 17.83 -7.76
N GLU A 850 32.46 16.69 -7.27
CA GLU A 850 32.10 16.53 -5.85
C GLU A 850 33.23 16.91 -4.89
N ASN A 851 34.48 16.55 -5.21
CA ASN A 851 35.63 16.92 -4.39
C ASN A 851 35.80 18.44 -4.32
N THR A 852 35.57 19.14 -5.43
CA THR A 852 35.63 20.60 -5.46
C THR A 852 34.54 21.19 -4.57
N ILE A 853 33.31 20.69 -4.68
CA ILE A 853 32.17 21.13 -3.85
C ILE A 853 32.50 20.91 -2.36
N ARG A 854 32.97 19.72 -1.99
CA ARG A 854 33.33 19.36 -0.61
C ARG A 854 34.44 20.26 -0.05
N ILE A 855 35.50 20.52 -0.82
CA ILE A 855 36.60 21.39 -0.38
C ILE A 855 36.11 22.83 -0.17
N LYS A 856 35.25 23.32 -1.06
CA LYS A 856 34.77 24.71 -1.03
C LYS A 856 33.73 24.96 0.06
N ILE A 857 32.93 23.96 0.42
CA ILE A 857 31.96 24.05 1.52
C ILE A 857 32.60 23.79 2.90
N MET A 858 33.74 23.11 2.96
CA MET A 858 34.37 22.70 4.22
C MET A 858 34.57 23.83 5.26
N PRO A 859 35.00 25.06 4.89
CA PRO A 859 35.13 26.15 5.86
C PRO A 859 33.80 26.54 6.52
N PHE A 860 32.70 26.45 5.76
CA PHE A 860 31.36 26.71 6.27
C PHE A 860 30.91 25.58 7.21
N LEU A 861 31.12 24.32 6.83
CA LEU A 861 30.81 23.16 7.68
C LEU A 861 31.64 23.16 8.98
N ALA A 862 32.91 23.56 8.92
CA ALA A 862 33.74 23.72 10.11
C ALA A 862 33.20 24.80 11.05
N SER A 863 32.72 25.92 10.50
CA SER A 863 32.07 26.99 11.27
C SER A 863 30.77 26.50 11.91
N HIS A 864 29.97 25.73 11.17
CA HIS A 864 28.75 25.10 11.69
C HIS A 864 29.04 24.18 12.88
N ILE A 865 30.06 23.31 12.81
CA ILE A 865 30.42 22.40 13.92
C ILE A 865 30.70 23.20 15.21
N ILE A 866 31.39 24.33 15.10
CA ILE A 866 31.72 25.19 16.25
C ILE A 866 30.45 25.81 16.84
N VAL A 867 29.59 26.38 16.01
CA VAL A 867 28.36 27.05 16.47
C VAL A 867 27.35 26.06 17.04
N ASP A 868 27.15 24.91 16.39
CA ASP A 868 26.29 23.83 16.89
C ASP A 868 26.79 23.28 18.23
N LEU A 869 28.10 23.04 18.36
CA LEU A 869 28.67 22.56 19.62
C LEU A 869 28.51 23.59 20.73
N ALA A 870 28.77 24.87 20.45
CA ALA A 870 28.57 25.96 21.41
C ALA A 870 27.10 26.05 21.86
N TYR A 871 26.15 25.94 20.91
CA TYR A 871 24.72 25.91 21.21
C TYR A 871 24.35 24.73 22.12
N ARG A 872 24.83 23.51 21.80
CA ARG A 872 24.57 22.30 22.62
C ARG A 872 25.14 22.42 24.03
N ILE A 873 26.34 22.98 24.18
CA ILE A 873 26.96 23.20 25.49
C ILE A 873 26.11 24.19 26.30
N LYS A 874 25.77 25.35 25.72
CA LYS A 874 24.94 26.35 26.40
C LYS A 874 23.59 25.79 26.82
N THR A 875 22.92 25.05 25.93
CA THR A 875 21.64 24.39 26.21
C THR A 875 21.74 23.40 27.36
N ARG A 876 22.79 22.57 27.40
CA ARG A 876 23.04 21.63 28.52
C ARG A 876 23.35 22.33 29.84
N MET A 877 23.96 23.50 29.78
CA MET A 877 24.26 24.32 30.96
C MET A 877 23.06 25.15 31.44
N GLY A 878 21.91 25.06 30.78
CA GLY A 878 20.75 25.91 31.08
C GLY A 878 20.98 27.39 30.75
N ILE A 879 22.03 27.69 29.99
CA ILE A 879 22.34 29.06 29.54
C ILE A 879 21.55 29.27 28.26
N HIS A 880 20.46 30.05 28.34
CA HIS A 880 19.68 30.41 27.16
C HIS A 880 20.55 31.19 26.18
N VAL A 881 20.60 30.70 24.94
CA VAL A 881 21.42 31.28 23.88
C VAL A 881 20.69 32.50 23.33
N ASN A 882 21.05 33.69 23.81
CA ASN A 882 20.68 34.95 23.18
C ASN A 882 21.34 35.12 21.82
#